data_AF-A0A2H0MYB2-F1
#
_entry.id   AF-A0A2H0MYB2-F1
#
_cell.length_a   1.000
_cell.length_b   1.000
_cell.length_c   1.000
_cell.angle_alpha   90.00
_cell.angle_beta   90.00
_cell.angle_gamma   90.00
#
_symmetry.space_group_name_H-M   'P 1'
#
loop_
_entity.id
_entity.type
_entity.pdbx_description
1 polymer ?
#
loop_
_entity_poly.entity_id
_entity_poly.type
_entity_poly.pdbx_seq_one_letter_code
_entity_poly.pdbx_strand_id
1 'polypeptide(L)'
;MVDYKAELHFVEYSIKSYLECFYGLAAKGNRHFLIQGVNSLAREFLNHVLNGEKKLSVKFYTDVKKEKTPIPENVESSYDIDQIEVIFNFMEDEENLSTALMGWASISHCKIYAPITGHYCKNRPVFINSIPKGGTHLLFECVRAMGFEEPPTLDLPDNKTDFTPGHFYNLQHAKRECFSQQYINIYNFINAFANSVVLFIYRDPRDIAVSLAYYLASQHQYHILSEYMEGLSSEDRLLCVIQGRYPLPVFFNRDLSFEGDIRELINTYLDWIVNPFPNTLVIRFEDLIGAEGGGDRLAQVKAIWRIQLALHVGGTPEEYCGKIFSPQALTFRKGQIGDYKKEFTEKVVKEFQDLPQDFMEQLRYSDQSLDEQLGESLGSWGAFKGKIPLTAKMHSPVLIERDFQGYNLIYFNGHVYAVSQNLGELDLRLTPPEKITELKNKNLLMDGKSLGEVKEIILNLPPEVVKQFAHMRFLEEGVDGYNIFEFGRCYYAINQNLGPLDLSLVEQNKLEALKNNSEVLVGHSVAEIKRMTALVSTLIHWISDNEGNASNEKGVANVRFRPCVVAESLDGFNIIQFRGIFYIVAQGLENFDIENLDSEKIFNYQSKNQLLVGQTLKQAKEIIKIVSSNSLKYDFTGKPKIVEEGHQGFNIVQYKSVFYVIAQRVSIDVEQLTSILIVDFQSKFQLAVASSLEQAKELTGFLLSRKSQVETDEMRRNRVNERWKKENEILNCKAQDLEIKVTEYENSLEELKEIGARKEQQLKEFETKLEKQSRQIQELEQALKAKETETLSLVASGKNKDQEIILANKELARLTRRMDEYKKQVNWDVERIESLVKMVCTKNEEIIRLNEAIR
;
A
#
# COMPACT_ATOMS: atom_id res chain seq x y z
N MET A 1 3.77 -35.56 -35.14
CA MET A 1 3.47 -35.72 -33.71
C MET A 1 4.78 -35.93 -33.01
N VAL A 2 5.15 -35.05 -32.08
CA VAL A 2 6.36 -35.25 -31.29
C VAL A 2 6.01 -36.30 -30.24
N ASP A 3 6.81 -37.37 -30.15
CA ASP A 3 6.55 -38.48 -29.22
C ASP A 3 7.00 -38.10 -27.80
N TYR A 4 6.31 -37.13 -27.20
CA TYR A 4 6.47 -36.73 -25.80
C TYR A 4 5.39 -37.44 -24.99
N LYS A 5 5.82 -38.32 -24.08
CA LYS A 5 4.99 -39.24 -23.28
C LYS A 5 5.18 -39.03 -21.78
N ALA A 6 5.77 -37.90 -21.38
CA ALA A 6 5.95 -37.59 -19.97
C ALA A 6 4.60 -37.33 -19.29
N GLU A 7 4.42 -37.86 -18.09
CA GLU A 7 3.17 -37.76 -17.33
C GLU A 7 3.49 -37.57 -15.84
N LEU A 8 2.83 -36.62 -15.18
CA LEU A 8 3.01 -36.36 -13.75
C LEU A 8 1.74 -36.72 -12.98
N HIS A 9 1.89 -37.51 -11.91
CA HIS A 9 0.83 -37.93 -11.03
C HIS A 9 1.18 -37.60 -9.59
N PHE A 10 0.17 -37.19 -8.84
CA PHE A 10 0.28 -36.96 -7.40
C PHE A 10 -0.52 -37.99 -6.63
N VAL A 11 0.10 -38.60 -5.63
CA VAL A 11 -0.49 -39.65 -4.79
C VAL A 11 -0.44 -39.28 -3.32
N GLU A 12 -1.40 -39.77 -2.53
CA GLU A 12 -1.30 -39.65 -1.08
C GLU A 12 -0.03 -40.37 -0.58
N TYR A 13 0.65 -39.76 0.40
CA TYR A 13 1.87 -40.32 0.98
C TYR A 13 1.55 -41.49 1.92
N SER A 14 1.12 -42.62 1.35
CA SER A 14 0.74 -43.83 2.07
C SER A 14 1.11 -45.08 1.29
N ILE A 15 1.47 -46.15 2.01
CA ILE A 15 1.86 -47.43 1.42
C ILE A 15 0.76 -47.98 0.50
N LYS A 16 -0.49 -47.84 0.93
CA LYS A 16 -1.68 -48.31 0.19
C LYS A 16 -1.77 -47.63 -1.17
N SER A 17 -1.68 -46.30 -1.21
CA SER A 17 -1.82 -45.51 -2.44
C SER A 17 -0.71 -45.83 -3.45
N TYR A 18 0.53 -45.98 -2.99
CA TYR A 18 1.65 -46.39 -3.85
C TYR A 18 1.48 -47.81 -4.41
N LEU A 19 1.04 -48.78 -3.57
CA LEU A 19 0.80 -50.15 -4.01
C LEU A 19 -0.32 -50.25 -5.04
N GLU A 20 -1.42 -49.53 -4.84
CA GLU A 20 -2.53 -49.47 -5.80
C GLU A 20 -2.06 -48.95 -7.16
N CYS A 21 -1.27 -47.86 -7.18
CA CYS A 21 -0.69 -47.32 -8.41
C CYS A 21 0.25 -48.32 -9.08
N PHE A 22 1.16 -48.94 -8.30
CA PHE A 22 2.12 -49.91 -8.81
C PHE A 22 1.43 -51.10 -9.48
N TYR A 23 0.47 -51.76 -8.81
CA TYR A 23 -0.21 -52.92 -9.37
C TYR A 23 -1.02 -52.55 -10.62
N GLY A 24 -1.61 -51.36 -10.66
CA GLY A 24 -2.28 -50.84 -11.85
C GLY A 24 -1.33 -50.66 -13.04
N LEU A 25 -0.14 -50.09 -12.81
CA LEU A 25 0.88 -49.88 -13.85
C LEU A 25 1.50 -51.19 -14.34
N ALA A 26 1.84 -52.10 -13.42
CA ALA A 26 2.37 -53.41 -13.75
C ALA A 26 1.35 -54.23 -14.58
N ALA A 27 0.05 -54.11 -14.27
CA ALA A 27 -1.03 -54.74 -15.06
C ALA A 27 -1.17 -54.12 -16.46
N LYS A 28 -0.88 -52.82 -16.61
CA LYS A 28 -0.83 -52.11 -17.90
C LYS A 28 0.44 -52.41 -18.71
N GLY A 29 1.34 -53.25 -18.17
CA GLY A 29 2.52 -53.75 -18.87
C GLY A 29 3.82 -53.01 -18.55
N ASN A 30 3.83 -52.04 -17.64
CA ASN A 30 5.07 -51.40 -17.20
C ASN A 30 5.97 -52.38 -16.45
N ARG A 31 7.27 -52.34 -16.75
CA ARG A 31 8.28 -53.30 -16.26
C ARG A 31 9.44 -52.65 -15.55
N HIS A 32 9.78 -51.40 -15.85
CA HIS A 32 10.98 -50.74 -15.33
C HIS A 32 10.61 -49.57 -14.42
N PHE A 33 10.87 -49.73 -13.12
CA PHE A 33 10.47 -48.78 -12.07
C PHE A 33 11.68 -48.21 -11.34
N LEU A 34 11.83 -46.89 -11.33
CA LEU A 34 12.82 -46.20 -10.50
C LEU A 34 12.18 -45.77 -9.17
N ILE A 35 12.83 -46.13 -8.06
CA ILE A 35 12.46 -45.70 -6.71
C ILE A 35 13.41 -44.59 -6.29
N GLN A 36 12.86 -43.39 -6.14
CA GLN A 36 13.59 -42.18 -5.78
C GLN A 36 13.29 -41.80 -4.31
N GLY A 37 14.33 -41.51 -3.51
CA GLY A 37 14.17 -41.14 -2.10
C GLY A 37 13.90 -42.34 -1.17
N VAL A 38 14.83 -43.30 -1.09
CA VAL A 38 14.65 -44.56 -0.32
C VAL A 38 14.61 -44.33 1.21
N ASN A 39 13.42 -44.13 1.75
CA ASN A 39 13.13 -44.03 3.18
C ASN A 39 12.39 -45.28 3.72
N SER A 40 11.82 -45.19 4.93
CA SER A 40 11.06 -46.30 5.55
C SER A 40 9.87 -46.74 4.70
N LEU A 41 9.10 -45.80 4.14
CA LEU A 41 7.93 -46.08 3.31
C LEU A 41 8.32 -46.75 1.99
N ALA A 42 9.37 -46.25 1.33
CA ALA A 42 9.90 -46.87 0.10
C ALA A 42 10.35 -48.32 0.34
N ARG A 43 10.96 -48.61 1.51
CA ARG A 43 11.38 -49.96 1.89
C ARG A 43 10.19 -50.86 2.19
N GLU A 44 9.18 -50.35 2.88
CA GLU A 44 7.93 -51.07 3.11
C GLU A 44 7.23 -51.42 1.79
N PHE A 45 7.19 -50.47 0.85
CA PHE A 45 6.70 -50.67 -0.50
C PHE A 45 7.47 -51.77 -1.24
N LEU A 46 8.80 -51.66 -1.28
CA LEU A 46 9.65 -52.68 -1.92
C LEU A 46 9.47 -54.06 -1.28
N ASN A 47 9.38 -54.15 0.04
CA ASN A 47 9.15 -55.40 0.75
C ASN A 47 7.81 -56.06 0.38
N HIS A 48 6.73 -55.27 0.26
CA HIS A 48 5.43 -55.78 -0.15
C HIS A 48 5.45 -56.31 -1.58
N VAL A 49 6.09 -55.57 -2.49
CA VAL A 49 6.09 -55.94 -3.91
C VAL A 49 7.03 -57.12 -4.20
N LEU A 50 8.21 -57.15 -3.57
CA LEU A 50 9.19 -58.22 -3.79
C LEU A 50 8.81 -59.54 -3.12
N ASN A 51 8.10 -59.50 -1.99
CA ASN A 51 7.68 -60.69 -1.24
C ASN A 51 6.20 -61.07 -1.48
N GLY A 52 5.50 -60.35 -2.36
CA GLY A 52 4.09 -60.61 -2.66
C GLY A 52 3.85 -61.97 -3.34
N GLU A 53 2.65 -62.53 -3.15
CA GLU A 53 2.26 -63.85 -3.69
C GLU A 53 2.29 -63.93 -5.23
N LYS A 54 2.18 -62.79 -5.92
CA LYS A 54 2.27 -62.70 -7.38
C LYS A 54 3.68 -62.30 -7.81
N LYS A 55 4.47 -63.26 -8.32
CA LYS A 55 5.73 -62.96 -9.01
C LYS A 55 5.45 -62.21 -10.32
N LEU A 56 5.52 -60.89 -10.27
CA LEU A 56 5.48 -60.03 -11.45
C LEU A 56 6.88 -59.96 -12.07
N SER A 57 6.98 -60.09 -13.40
CA SER A 57 8.22 -59.80 -14.11
C SER A 57 8.38 -58.28 -14.18
N VAL A 58 9.05 -57.70 -13.19
CA VAL A 58 9.34 -56.25 -13.10
C VAL A 58 10.76 -56.08 -12.58
N LYS A 59 11.41 -54.97 -12.94
CA LYS A 59 12.73 -54.55 -12.46
C LYS A 59 12.62 -53.25 -11.68
N PHE A 60 13.30 -53.21 -10.54
CA PHE A 60 13.39 -52.02 -9.70
C PHE A 60 14.78 -51.43 -9.76
N TYR A 61 14.82 -50.12 -9.84
CA TYR A 61 16.03 -49.30 -9.81
C TYR A 61 15.98 -48.32 -8.64
N THR A 62 17.12 -47.81 -8.21
CA THR A 62 17.20 -46.74 -7.20
C THR A 62 18.29 -45.73 -7.51
N ASP A 63 18.02 -44.46 -7.20
CA ASP A 63 18.96 -43.34 -7.31
C ASP A 63 20.07 -43.34 -6.24
N VAL A 64 19.94 -44.18 -5.22
CA VAL A 64 20.93 -44.31 -4.15
C VAL A 64 22.18 -45.04 -4.67
N LYS A 65 23.28 -44.29 -4.82
CA LYS A 65 24.62 -44.87 -5.00
C LYS A 65 24.93 -45.72 -3.77
N LYS A 66 25.26 -47.00 -3.97
CA LYS A 66 25.57 -48.00 -2.92
C LYS A 66 26.40 -47.40 -1.77
N GLU A 67 25.79 -46.89 -0.70
CA GLU A 67 26.47 -46.65 0.57
C GLU A 67 25.53 -46.50 1.79
N LYS A 68 26.04 -47.00 2.93
CA LYS A 68 25.52 -47.13 4.31
C LYS A 68 24.23 -47.92 4.60
N THR A 69 23.31 -48.10 3.65
CA THR A 69 22.10 -48.92 3.90
C THR A 69 21.96 -50.01 2.84
N PRO A 70 21.78 -51.29 3.22
CA PRO A 70 21.67 -52.38 2.25
C PRO A 70 20.42 -52.19 1.39
N ILE A 71 20.65 -52.10 0.08
CA ILE A 71 19.62 -52.14 -0.97
C ILE A 71 19.11 -53.59 -1.03
N PRO A 72 17.79 -53.85 -1.13
CA PRO A 72 17.27 -55.21 -1.33
C PRO A 72 17.91 -55.86 -2.57
N GLU A 73 18.25 -57.16 -2.51
CA GLU A 73 19.04 -57.84 -3.57
C GLU A 73 18.46 -57.71 -5.00
N ASN A 74 17.15 -57.47 -5.11
CA ASN A 74 16.42 -57.36 -6.38
C ASN A 74 16.23 -55.90 -6.88
N VAL A 75 16.96 -54.93 -6.32
CA VAL A 75 16.92 -53.52 -6.73
C VAL A 75 18.30 -53.09 -7.24
N GLU A 76 18.36 -52.63 -8.48
CA GLU A 76 19.60 -52.21 -9.14
C GLU A 76 19.89 -50.72 -8.90
N SER A 77 21.15 -50.36 -8.65
CA SER A 77 21.59 -48.95 -8.46
C SER A 77 22.19 -48.34 -9.72
N SER A 78 22.31 -49.14 -10.79
CA SER A 78 22.80 -48.70 -12.10
C SER A 78 21.68 -48.91 -13.10
N TYR A 79 21.36 -47.86 -13.86
CA TYR A 79 20.33 -47.88 -14.87
C TYR A 79 20.66 -46.89 -15.97
N ASP A 80 20.26 -47.25 -17.20
CA ASP A 80 20.06 -46.28 -18.27
C ASP A 80 18.77 -45.50 -18.00
N ILE A 81 18.78 -44.19 -18.18
CA ILE A 81 17.60 -43.34 -17.94
C ILE A 81 16.52 -43.61 -19.00
N ASP A 82 16.94 -43.97 -20.21
CA ASP A 82 16.04 -44.20 -21.34
C ASP A 82 15.21 -45.50 -21.22
N GLN A 83 15.59 -46.39 -20.29
CA GLN A 83 14.83 -47.61 -20.00
C GLN A 83 13.78 -47.41 -18.90
N ILE A 84 13.79 -46.28 -18.19
CA ILE A 84 12.91 -46.04 -17.04
C ILE A 84 11.54 -45.60 -17.55
N GLU A 85 10.53 -46.44 -17.31
CA GLU A 85 9.17 -46.14 -17.72
C GLU A 85 8.39 -45.40 -16.63
N VAL A 86 8.66 -45.72 -15.35
CA VAL A 86 7.93 -45.19 -14.20
C VAL A 86 8.91 -44.79 -13.10
N ILE A 87 8.69 -43.63 -12.50
CA ILE A 87 9.43 -43.11 -11.36
C ILE A 87 8.47 -42.96 -10.19
N PHE A 88 8.73 -43.65 -9.09
CA PHE A 88 8.05 -43.41 -7.82
C PHE A 88 8.97 -42.60 -6.91
N ASN A 89 8.54 -41.37 -6.58
CA ASN A 89 9.20 -40.53 -5.59
C ASN A 89 8.61 -40.80 -4.21
N PHE A 90 9.48 -41.00 -3.22
CA PHE A 90 9.08 -41.21 -1.82
C PHE A 90 9.58 -40.07 -0.91
N MET A 91 9.98 -38.94 -1.48
CA MET A 91 10.44 -37.78 -0.69
C MET A 91 9.26 -37.09 0.01
N GLU A 92 9.28 -37.08 1.34
CA GLU A 92 8.28 -36.40 2.17
C GLU A 92 8.49 -34.88 2.20
N ASP A 93 9.76 -34.46 2.24
CA ASP A 93 10.16 -33.06 2.24
C ASP A 93 9.90 -32.40 0.87
N GLU A 94 9.10 -31.34 0.89
CA GLU A 94 8.64 -30.66 -0.32
C GLU A 94 9.76 -30.01 -1.15
N GLU A 95 10.85 -29.55 -0.54
CA GLU A 95 11.97 -28.93 -1.24
C GLU A 95 12.83 -29.95 -1.98
N ASN A 96 13.13 -31.07 -1.31
CA ASN A 96 13.82 -32.20 -1.92
C ASN A 96 13.00 -32.76 -3.07
N LEU A 97 11.67 -32.89 -2.89
CA LEU A 97 10.78 -33.34 -3.96
C LEU A 97 10.79 -32.39 -5.15
N SER A 98 10.64 -31.06 -4.93
CA SER A 98 10.68 -30.11 -6.05
C SER A 98 12.01 -30.14 -6.80
N THR A 99 13.12 -30.28 -6.08
CA THR A 99 14.46 -30.43 -6.67
C THR A 99 14.56 -31.70 -7.51
N ALA A 100 14.05 -32.82 -7.00
CA ALA A 100 14.01 -34.09 -7.71
C ALA A 100 13.15 -33.99 -8.98
N LEU A 101 11.95 -33.41 -8.89
CA LEU A 101 11.06 -33.21 -10.03
C LEU A 101 11.72 -32.36 -11.13
N MET A 102 12.34 -31.23 -10.77
CA MET A 102 13.04 -30.40 -11.74
C MET A 102 14.23 -31.12 -12.40
N GLY A 103 14.82 -32.12 -11.72
CA GLY A 103 15.84 -33.01 -12.31
C GLY A 103 15.35 -33.84 -13.51
N TRP A 104 14.03 -34.00 -13.65
CA TRP A 104 13.38 -34.74 -14.73
C TRP A 104 12.84 -33.83 -15.86
N ALA A 105 13.19 -32.54 -15.86
CA ALA A 105 12.69 -31.56 -16.83
C ALA A 105 13.10 -31.84 -18.28
N SER A 106 14.20 -32.56 -18.51
CA SER A 106 14.69 -32.92 -19.85
C SER A 106 14.14 -34.25 -20.37
N ILE A 107 13.47 -35.04 -19.52
CA ILE A 107 13.00 -36.39 -19.89
C ILE A 107 11.62 -36.32 -20.54
N SER A 108 11.48 -37.03 -21.65
CA SER A 108 10.30 -36.97 -22.52
C SER A 108 9.42 -38.22 -22.49
N HIS A 109 9.78 -39.28 -21.76
CA HIS A 109 9.14 -40.60 -21.94
C HIS A 109 8.88 -41.37 -20.63
N CYS A 110 8.73 -40.68 -19.49
CA CYS A 110 8.53 -41.32 -18.18
C CYS A 110 7.23 -40.88 -17.49
N LYS A 111 6.67 -41.78 -16.67
CA LYS A 111 5.56 -41.46 -15.76
C LYS A 111 6.10 -41.23 -14.36
N ILE A 112 5.88 -40.06 -13.79
CA ILE A 112 6.33 -39.70 -12.45
C ILE A 112 5.15 -39.74 -11.50
N TYR A 113 5.29 -40.51 -10.42
CA TYR A 113 4.35 -40.58 -9.30
C TYR A 113 5.02 -39.97 -8.09
N ALA A 114 4.57 -38.79 -7.69
CA ALA A 114 5.12 -38.00 -6.59
C ALA A 114 4.09 -37.87 -5.46
N PRO A 115 4.52 -37.68 -4.20
CA PRO A 115 3.58 -37.48 -3.11
C PRO A 115 2.98 -36.09 -3.14
N ILE A 116 1.74 -35.98 -2.63
CA ILE A 116 1.13 -34.70 -2.30
C ILE A 116 1.85 -34.13 -1.07
N THR A 117 2.52 -32.99 -1.24
CA THR A 117 3.23 -32.26 -0.17
C THR A 117 2.71 -30.82 -0.04
N GLY A 118 3.33 -29.99 0.81
CA GLY A 118 3.01 -28.56 0.92
C GLY A 118 3.20 -27.78 -0.40
N HIS A 119 4.07 -28.26 -1.30
CA HIS A 119 4.30 -27.63 -2.62
C HIS A 119 3.29 -28.04 -3.70
N TYR A 120 2.38 -28.97 -3.43
CA TYR A 120 1.34 -29.35 -4.37
C TYR A 120 0.52 -28.12 -4.83
N CYS A 121 0.13 -28.06 -6.10
CA CYS A 121 -0.45 -26.85 -6.71
C CYS A 121 -1.64 -26.25 -5.95
N LYS A 122 -2.44 -27.09 -5.27
CA LYS A 122 -3.61 -26.67 -4.48
C LYS A 122 -3.28 -26.19 -3.06
N ASN A 123 -2.02 -26.34 -2.62
CA ASN A 123 -1.58 -26.07 -1.26
C ASN A 123 -0.74 -24.78 -1.13
N ARG A 124 -0.45 -24.09 -2.24
CA ARG A 124 0.26 -22.81 -2.25
C ARG A 124 -0.21 -21.89 -3.38
N PRO A 125 -0.02 -20.57 -3.25
CA PRO A 125 -0.28 -19.63 -4.33
C PRO A 125 0.84 -19.67 -5.39
N VAL A 126 0.60 -18.99 -6.52
CA VAL A 126 1.59 -18.78 -7.59
C VAL A 126 1.70 -17.31 -7.91
N PHE A 127 2.90 -16.80 -8.14
CA PHE A 127 3.11 -15.42 -8.56
C PHE A 127 3.48 -15.35 -10.04
N ILE A 128 2.96 -14.34 -10.72
CA ILE A 128 3.18 -14.13 -12.16
C ILE A 128 3.79 -12.76 -12.35
N ASN A 129 4.88 -12.70 -13.10
CA ASN A 129 5.52 -11.44 -13.47
C ASN A 129 6.04 -11.50 -14.91
N SER A 130 6.32 -10.33 -15.47
CA SER A 130 6.81 -10.22 -16.85
C SER A 130 7.41 -8.85 -17.11
N ILE A 131 8.21 -8.74 -18.17
CA ILE A 131 8.47 -7.44 -18.80
C ILE A 131 7.12 -6.88 -19.31
N PRO A 132 6.85 -5.56 -19.22
CA PRO A 132 5.69 -4.96 -19.87
C PRO A 132 5.57 -5.42 -21.32
N LYS A 133 4.39 -5.93 -21.68
CA LYS A 133 4.10 -6.52 -23.02
C LYS A 133 4.90 -7.79 -23.38
N GLY A 134 5.58 -8.40 -22.40
CA GLY A 134 6.34 -9.65 -22.55
C GLY A 134 5.50 -10.94 -22.59
N GLY A 135 4.17 -10.86 -22.42
CA GLY A 135 3.27 -12.02 -22.54
C GLY A 135 2.54 -12.46 -21.27
N THR A 136 2.30 -11.55 -20.32
CA THR A 136 1.62 -11.84 -19.04
C THR A 136 0.29 -12.58 -19.20
N HIS A 137 -0.51 -12.19 -20.20
CA HIS A 137 -1.81 -12.84 -20.44
C HIS A 137 -1.68 -14.28 -20.95
N LEU A 138 -0.62 -14.60 -21.71
CA LEU A 138 -0.35 -15.98 -22.10
C LEU A 138 -0.05 -16.85 -20.87
N LEU A 139 0.69 -16.30 -19.89
CA LEU A 139 0.88 -16.99 -18.60
C LEU A 139 -0.42 -17.13 -17.82
N PHE A 140 -1.31 -16.13 -17.82
CA PHE A 140 -2.62 -16.24 -17.18
C PHE A 140 -3.43 -17.41 -17.77
N GLU A 141 -3.51 -17.51 -19.10
CA GLU A 141 -4.18 -18.65 -19.74
C GLU A 141 -3.51 -19.99 -19.39
N CYS A 142 -2.17 -20.01 -19.30
CA CYS A 142 -1.42 -21.20 -18.90
C CYS A 142 -1.80 -21.67 -17.49
N VAL A 143 -1.79 -20.79 -16.50
CA VAL A 143 -2.12 -21.18 -15.11
C VAL A 143 -3.60 -21.50 -14.94
N ARG A 144 -4.50 -20.79 -15.65
CA ARG A 144 -5.94 -21.14 -15.66
C ARG A 144 -6.18 -22.52 -16.25
N ALA A 145 -5.50 -22.85 -17.36
CA ALA A 145 -5.59 -24.18 -17.95
C ALA A 145 -5.11 -25.28 -17.00
N MET A 146 -4.16 -24.95 -16.10
CA MET A 146 -3.66 -25.82 -15.03
C MET A 146 -4.56 -25.86 -13.78
N GLY A 147 -5.68 -25.13 -13.78
CA GLY A 147 -6.67 -25.15 -12.70
C GLY A 147 -6.41 -24.19 -11.55
N PHE A 148 -5.54 -23.18 -11.73
CA PHE A 148 -5.41 -22.08 -10.77
C PHE A 148 -6.58 -21.09 -10.90
N GLU A 149 -7.08 -20.64 -9.76
CA GLU A 149 -8.18 -19.66 -9.69
C GLU A 149 -7.63 -18.22 -9.74
N GLU A 150 -8.48 -17.32 -10.23
CA GLU A 150 -8.16 -15.89 -10.27
C GLU A 150 -8.31 -15.26 -8.89
N PRO A 151 -7.41 -14.33 -8.52
CA PRO A 151 -7.58 -13.53 -7.33
C PRO A 151 -8.75 -12.55 -7.51
N PRO A 152 -9.31 -11.97 -6.43
CA PRO A 152 -10.38 -10.97 -6.52
C PRO A 152 -10.04 -9.77 -7.40
N THR A 153 -8.75 -9.43 -7.51
CA THR A 153 -8.23 -8.43 -8.43
C THR A 153 -6.88 -8.88 -9.02
N LEU A 154 -6.64 -8.55 -10.29
CA LEU A 154 -5.33 -8.70 -10.96
C LEU A 154 -4.38 -7.53 -10.66
N ASP A 155 -4.75 -6.69 -9.68
CA ASP A 155 -3.89 -5.64 -9.15
C ASP A 155 -2.70 -6.19 -8.37
N LEU A 156 -1.70 -5.33 -8.21
CA LEU A 156 -0.53 -5.65 -7.41
C LEU A 156 -0.97 -5.94 -5.96
N PRO A 157 -0.57 -7.08 -5.37
CA PRO A 157 -0.98 -7.44 -4.02
C PRO A 157 -0.60 -6.37 -2.99
N ASP A 158 -1.56 -6.02 -2.13
CA ASP A 158 -1.39 -5.06 -1.03
C ASP A 158 -1.26 -5.77 0.34
N ASN A 159 -1.25 -4.99 1.42
CA ASN A 159 -1.13 -5.53 2.78
C ASN A 159 -2.38 -6.24 3.30
N LYS A 160 -3.51 -6.15 2.58
CA LYS A 160 -4.77 -6.82 2.91
C LYS A 160 -5.00 -8.07 2.07
N THR A 161 -4.18 -8.29 1.04
CA THR A 161 -4.31 -9.43 0.14
C THR A 161 -4.07 -10.73 0.90
N ASP A 162 -5.06 -11.61 0.86
CA ASP A 162 -4.93 -12.99 1.35
C ASP A 162 -4.38 -13.87 0.23
N PHE A 163 -3.26 -14.54 0.47
CA PHE A 163 -2.60 -15.38 -0.53
C PHE A 163 -3.14 -16.80 -0.48
N THR A 164 -4.37 -16.97 -0.95
CA THR A 164 -5.09 -18.25 -0.96
C THR A 164 -4.37 -19.30 -1.81
N PRO A 165 -4.14 -20.51 -1.28
CA PRO A 165 -3.66 -21.66 -2.05
C PRO A 165 -4.48 -21.94 -3.32
N GLY A 166 -3.83 -22.42 -4.38
CA GLY A 166 -4.51 -22.71 -5.65
C GLY A 166 -4.92 -21.47 -6.45
N HIS A 167 -4.57 -20.25 -6.00
CA HIS A 167 -4.77 -19.01 -6.76
C HIS A 167 -3.45 -18.48 -7.31
N PHE A 168 -3.52 -17.68 -8.39
CA PHE A 168 -2.37 -16.94 -8.89
C PHE A 168 -2.46 -15.44 -8.58
N TYR A 169 -1.32 -14.76 -8.50
CA TYR A 169 -1.23 -13.33 -8.17
C TYR A 169 -0.30 -12.61 -9.15
N ASN A 170 -0.78 -11.50 -9.71
CA ASN A 170 -0.03 -10.71 -10.68
C ASN A 170 0.88 -9.69 -9.96
N LEU A 171 2.19 -9.72 -10.25
CA LEU A 171 3.15 -8.76 -9.72
C LEU A 171 3.23 -7.47 -10.56
N GLN A 172 2.34 -7.27 -11.54
CA GLN A 172 2.19 -6.05 -12.34
C GLN A 172 3.51 -5.45 -12.85
N HIS A 173 4.41 -6.29 -13.38
CA HIS A 173 5.71 -5.85 -13.88
C HIS A 173 6.63 -5.28 -12.78
N ALA A 174 6.55 -5.79 -11.55
CA ALA A 174 7.40 -5.34 -10.45
C ALA A 174 8.89 -5.51 -10.80
N LYS A 175 9.66 -4.44 -10.56
CA LYS A 175 11.13 -4.48 -10.62
C LYS A 175 11.64 -5.25 -9.42
N ARG A 176 12.78 -5.92 -9.55
CA ARG A 176 13.40 -6.65 -8.43
C ARG A 176 13.69 -5.74 -7.23
N GLU A 177 14.04 -4.49 -7.48
CA GLU A 177 14.33 -3.48 -6.46
C GLU A 177 13.10 -3.08 -5.64
N CYS A 178 11.89 -3.18 -6.20
CA CYS A 178 10.65 -2.85 -5.49
C CYS A 178 10.47 -3.69 -4.22
N PHE A 179 11.01 -4.91 -4.22
CA PHE A 179 10.98 -5.83 -3.08
C PHE A 179 11.89 -5.41 -1.92
N SER A 180 12.71 -4.36 -2.09
CA SER A 180 13.61 -3.85 -1.04
C SER A 180 13.12 -2.58 -0.32
N GLN A 181 12.11 -1.87 -0.84
CA GLN A 181 11.76 -0.52 -0.35
C GLN A 181 10.35 -0.37 0.25
N GLN A 182 9.34 -1.11 -0.24
CA GLN A 182 7.94 -0.94 0.20
C GLN A 182 7.28 -2.26 0.65
N TYR A 183 7.63 -3.39 0.02
CA TYR A 183 7.03 -4.70 0.28
C TYR A 183 7.64 -5.47 1.48
N ILE A 184 8.78 -5.01 2.01
CA ILE A 184 9.43 -5.61 3.19
C ILE A 184 8.58 -5.52 4.46
N ASN A 185 7.59 -4.62 4.50
CA ASN A 185 6.71 -4.45 5.65
C ASN A 185 5.43 -5.29 5.57
N ILE A 186 5.25 -6.08 4.49
CA ILE A 186 4.10 -6.97 4.32
C ILE A 186 4.59 -8.41 4.49
N TYR A 187 4.71 -8.86 5.74
CA TYR A 187 5.18 -10.22 6.05
C TYR A 187 4.40 -11.29 5.29
N ASN A 188 3.07 -11.15 5.20
CA ASN A 188 2.23 -12.12 4.49
C ASN A 188 2.66 -12.27 3.02
N PHE A 189 2.96 -11.16 2.36
CA PHE A 189 3.48 -11.15 1.00
C PHE A 189 4.87 -11.78 0.92
N ILE A 190 5.82 -11.36 1.77
CA ILE A 190 7.19 -11.91 1.75
C ILE A 190 7.18 -13.42 2.01
N ASN A 191 6.41 -13.86 2.99
CA ASN A 191 6.29 -15.27 3.34
C ASN A 191 5.63 -16.06 2.20
N ALA A 192 4.52 -15.57 1.63
CA ALA A 192 3.90 -16.21 0.49
C ALA A 192 4.85 -16.26 -0.72
N PHE A 193 5.42 -15.11 -1.09
CA PHE A 193 6.37 -14.96 -2.20
C PHE A 193 7.56 -15.90 -2.05
N ALA A 194 8.23 -15.90 -0.89
CA ALA A 194 9.43 -16.71 -0.66
C ALA A 194 9.18 -18.21 -0.76
N ASN A 195 8.00 -18.68 -0.37
CA ASN A 195 7.63 -20.11 -0.35
C ASN A 195 6.87 -20.56 -1.62
N SER A 196 6.58 -19.65 -2.54
CA SER A 196 5.78 -19.93 -3.75
C SER A 196 6.59 -19.79 -5.02
N VAL A 197 6.11 -20.42 -6.09
CA VAL A 197 6.74 -20.30 -7.40
C VAL A 197 6.41 -18.95 -8.02
N VAL A 198 7.41 -18.30 -8.59
CA VAL A 198 7.24 -17.12 -9.45
C VAL A 198 7.45 -17.55 -10.90
N LEU A 199 6.44 -17.38 -11.74
CA LEU A 199 6.58 -17.52 -13.18
C LEU A 199 6.95 -16.16 -13.77
N PHE A 200 8.13 -16.06 -14.38
CA PHE A 200 8.58 -14.84 -15.04
C PHE A 200 8.66 -15.07 -16.55
N ILE A 201 7.83 -14.37 -17.34
CA ILE A 201 7.85 -14.45 -18.80
C ILE A 201 8.51 -13.24 -19.45
N TYR A 202 9.35 -13.48 -20.45
CA TYR A 202 9.95 -12.48 -21.31
C TYR A 202 9.81 -12.87 -22.78
N ARG A 203 10.06 -11.91 -23.67
CA ARG A 203 9.83 -12.03 -25.12
C ARG A 203 10.93 -11.30 -25.87
N ASP A 204 11.11 -11.60 -27.16
CA ASP A 204 11.96 -10.82 -28.06
C ASP A 204 11.70 -9.30 -27.91
N PRO A 205 12.73 -8.50 -27.57
CA PRO A 205 12.60 -7.05 -27.39
C PRO A 205 12.01 -6.31 -28.60
N ARG A 206 12.23 -6.82 -29.81
CA ARG A 206 11.69 -6.23 -31.04
C ARG A 206 10.17 -6.35 -31.07
N ASP A 207 9.65 -7.51 -30.70
CA ASP A 207 8.21 -7.72 -30.59
C ASP A 207 7.60 -6.97 -29.39
N ILE A 208 8.36 -6.80 -28.30
CA ILE A 208 7.94 -5.96 -27.16
C ILE A 208 7.76 -4.51 -27.64
N ALA A 209 8.70 -3.96 -28.41
CA ALA A 209 8.61 -2.61 -28.96
C ALA A 209 7.34 -2.42 -29.81
N VAL A 210 7.05 -3.36 -30.71
CA VAL A 210 5.80 -3.37 -31.49
C VAL A 210 4.59 -3.40 -30.59
N SER A 211 4.53 -4.36 -29.67
CA SER A 211 3.39 -4.52 -28.78
C SER A 211 3.14 -3.29 -27.92
N LEU A 212 4.21 -2.63 -27.47
CA LEU A 212 4.16 -1.40 -26.68
C LEU A 212 3.68 -0.21 -27.51
N ALA A 213 4.21 0.00 -28.71
CA ALA A 213 3.82 1.10 -29.59
C ALA A 213 2.31 1.09 -29.89
N TYR A 214 1.75 -0.10 -30.15
CA TYR A 214 0.30 -0.25 -30.37
C TYR A 214 -0.51 -0.19 -29.08
N TYR A 215 0.01 -0.73 -27.97
CA TYR A 215 -0.64 -0.60 -26.67
C TYR A 215 -0.83 0.87 -26.32
N LEU A 216 0.25 1.67 -26.32
CA LEU A 216 0.16 3.08 -25.94
C LEU A 216 -0.85 3.86 -26.79
N ALA A 217 -0.90 3.63 -28.11
CA ALA A 217 -1.85 4.28 -29.01
C ALA A 217 -3.32 3.84 -28.81
N SER A 218 -3.58 2.69 -28.17
CA SER A 218 -4.95 2.12 -28.06
C SER A 218 -5.63 2.34 -26.71
N GLN A 219 -4.89 2.75 -25.68
CA GLN A 219 -5.40 2.81 -24.29
C GLN A 219 -5.95 4.19 -23.91
N HIS A 220 -6.97 4.67 -24.63
CA HIS A 220 -7.56 6.00 -24.41
C HIS A 220 -8.14 6.23 -23.00
N GLN A 221 -8.57 5.15 -22.33
CA GLN A 221 -9.23 5.23 -21.03
C GLN A 221 -8.25 5.34 -19.85
N TYR A 222 -6.99 4.94 -20.03
CA TYR A 222 -6.07 4.73 -18.90
C TYR A 222 -4.66 5.28 -19.12
N HIS A 223 -4.27 5.61 -20.36
CA HIS A 223 -2.91 6.03 -20.65
C HIS A 223 -2.87 7.46 -21.22
N ILE A 224 -2.17 8.36 -20.51
CA ILE A 224 -2.06 9.79 -20.84
C ILE A 224 -1.41 10.04 -22.21
N LEU A 225 -0.51 9.16 -22.65
CA LEU A 225 0.13 9.25 -23.98
C LEU A 225 -0.74 8.75 -25.14
N SER A 226 -1.94 8.21 -24.90
CA SER A 226 -2.71 7.54 -25.94
C SER A 226 -3.06 8.44 -27.12
N GLU A 227 -3.58 9.65 -26.86
CA GLU A 227 -3.92 10.63 -27.89
C GLU A 227 -2.68 11.09 -28.68
N TYR A 228 -1.57 11.35 -27.98
CA TYR A 228 -0.29 11.69 -28.63
C TYR A 228 0.20 10.56 -29.54
N MET A 229 0.21 9.33 -29.01
CA MET A 229 0.69 8.16 -29.76
C MET A 229 -0.24 7.83 -30.92
N GLU A 230 -1.56 7.97 -30.76
CA GLU A 230 -2.53 7.79 -31.84
C GLU A 230 -2.31 8.80 -32.99
N GLY A 231 -1.95 10.05 -32.67
CA GLY A 231 -1.62 11.07 -33.66
C GLY A 231 -0.36 10.78 -34.50
N LEU A 232 0.52 9.88 -34.04
CA LEU A 232 1.73 9.47 -34.77
C LEU A 232 1.44 8.36 -35.80
N SER A 233 2.25 8.31 -36.85
CA SER A 233 2.25 7.18 -37.80
C SER A 233 2.74 5.89 -37.11
N SER A 234 2.42 4.71 -37.65
CA SER A 234 2.90 3.44 -37.08
C SER A 234 4.44 3.38 -36.97
N GLU A 235 5.16 3.91 -37.96
CA GLU A 235 6.62 4.01 -37.93
C GLU A 235 7.09 4.96 -36.82
N ASP A 236 6.48 6.14 -36.70
CA ASP A 236 6.87 7.13 -35.68
C ASP A 236 6.55 6.66 -34.25
N ARG A 237 5.48 5.89 -34.05
CA ARG A 237 5.18 5.25 -32.76
C ARG A 237 6.28 4.26 -32.36
N LEU A 238 6.74 3.45 -33.31
CA LEU A 238 7.82 2.49 -33.08
C LEU A 238 9.14 3.21 -32.77
N LEU A 239 9.48 4.25 -33.55
CA LEU A 239 10.66 5.06 -33.31
C LEU A 239 10.60 5.76 -31.94
N CYS A 240 9.43 6.29 -31.56
CA CYS A 240 9.19 6.87 -30.24
C CYS A 240 9.51 5.87 -29.13
N VAL A 241 9.03 4.62 -29.25
CA VAL A 241 9.31 3.56 -28.27
C VAL A 241 10.77 3.12 -28.26
N ILE A 242 11.36 2.90 -29.43
CA ILE A 242 12.75 2.44 -29.57
C ILE A 242 13.73 3.49 -29.04
N GLN A 243 13.48 4.77 -29.27
CA GLN A 243 14.36 5.87 -28.88
C GLN A 243 14.01 6.49 -27.52
N GLY A 244 12.88 6.11 -26.92
CA GLY A 244 12.42 6.66 -25.64
C GLY A 244 11.95 8.11 -25.69
N ARG A 245 11.51 8.61 -26.85
CA ARG A 245 11.16 10.02 -27.07
C ARG A 245 9.72 10.34 -26.69
N TYR A 246 9.36 10.01 -25.46
CA TYR A 246 8.02 10.30 -24.93
C TYR A 246 7.92 11.74 -24.44
N PRO A 247 6.78 12.44 -24.65
CA PRO A 247 6.58 13.79 -24.10
C PRO A 247 6.34 13.79 -22.59
N LEU A 248 5.95 12.64 -22.03
CA LEU A 248 5.76 12.37 -20.62
C LEU A 248 6.21 10.93 -20.33
N PRO A 249 6.46 10.57 -19.06
CA PRO A 249 6.81 9.19 -18.69
C PRO A 249 5.72 8.21 -19.11
N VAL A 250 6.12 6.99 -19.48
CA VAL A 250 5.19 5.89 -19.76
C VAL A 250 4.76 5.27 -18.44
N PHE A 251 3.46 5.27 -18.15
CA PHE A 251 2.92 4.67 -16.92
C PHE A 251 2.31 3.30 -17.25
N PHE A 252 2.93 2.24 -16.72
CA PHE A 252 2.41 0.88 -16.89
C PHE A 252 1.36 0.51 -15.83
N ASN A 253 1.48 1.10 -14.65
CA ASN A 253 0.50 1.07 -13.57
C ASN A 253 0.67 2.33 -12.69
N ARG A 254 -0.03 2.40 -11.56
CA ARG A 254 0.01 3.56 -10.66
C ARG A 254 1.40 3.81 -10.05
N ASP A 255 2.17 2.75 -9.85
CA ASP A 255 3.44 2.77 -9.12
C ASP A 255 4.66 2.63 -10.02
N LEU A 256 4.46 2.21 -11.27
CA LEU A 256 5.50 1.94 -12.25
C LEU A 256 5.39 2.89 -13.45
N SER A 257 6.34 3.81 -13.51
CA SER A 257 6.63 4.61 -14.69
C SER A 257 8.00 4.28 -15.27
N PHE A 258 8.15 4.61 -16.54
CA PHE A 258 9.36 4.41 -17.32
C PHE A 258 9.65 5.64 -18.17
N GLU A 259 10.89 6.10 -18.12
CA GLU A 259 11.45 7.11 -18.99
C GLU A 259 12.72 6.49 -19.58
N GLY A 260 12.80 6.37 -20.91
CA GLY A 260 13.95 5.75 -21.55
C GLY A 260 13.66 5.02 -22.85
N ASP A 261 14.70 4.45 -23.44
CA ASP A 261 14.65 3.69 -24.68
C ASP A 261 14.26 2.20 -24.48
N ILE A 262 14.03 1.45 -25.56
CA ILE A 262 13.62 0.04 -25.42
C ILE A 262 14.68 -0.79 -24.67
N ARG A 263 15.96 -0.49 -24.82
CA ARG A 263 17.05 -1.19 -24.13
C ARG A 263 16.98 -0.93 -22.62
N GLU A 264 16.76 0.30 -22.20
CA GLU A 264 16.61 0.68 -20.79
C GLU A 264 15.40 0.00 -20.14
N LEU A 265 14.28 -0.13 -20.87
CA LEU A 265 13.12 -0.89 -20.42
C LEU A 265 13.50 -2.35 -20.16
N ILE A 266 14.17 -3.01 -21.11
CA ILE A 266 14.60 -4.40 -20.96
C ILE A 266 15.58 -4.56 -19.80
N ASN A 267 16.55 -3.64 -19.70
CA ASN A 267 17.59 -3.67 -18.66
C ASN A 267 17.01 -3.61 -17.25
N THR A 268 15.90 -2.89 -17.07
CA THR A 268 15.15 -2.83 -15.80
C THR A 268 14.73 -4.20 -15.27
N TYR A 269 14.56 -5.18 -16.17
CA TYR A 269 14.06 -6.52 -15.84
C TYR A 269 15.10 -7.63 -16.01
N LEU A 270 16.31 -7.33 -16.50
CA LEU A 270 17.33 -8.35 -16.74
C LEU A 270 17.65 -9.19 -15.51
N ASP A 271 17.57 -8.61 -14.32
CA ASP A 271 17.84 -9.33 -13.07
C ASP A 271 16.85 -10.46 -12.78
N TRP A 272 15.63 -10.39 -13.31
CA TRP A 272 14.69 -11.50 -13.25
C TRP A 272 15.10 -12.69 -14.13
N ILE A 273 15.99 -12.46 -15.09
CA ILE A 273 16.37 -13.43 -16.13
C ILE A 273 17.79 -13.95 -15.89
N VAL A 274 18.74 -13.04 -15.70
CA VAL A 274 20.17 -13.32 -15.48
C VAL A 274 20.43 -13.79 -14.05
N ASN A 275 19.77 -13.16 -13.07
CA ASN A 275 19.99 -13.39 -11.65
C ASN A 275 18.69 -13.74 -10.90
N PRO A 276 17.86 -14.68 -11.38
CA PRO A 276 16.54 -14.94 -10.81
C PRO A 276 16.61 -15.33 -9.34
N PHE A 277 15.55 -15.04 -8.60
CA PHE A 277 15.39 -15.63 -7.27
C PHE A 277 15.31 -17.16 -7.37
N PRO A 278 15.72 -17.92 -6.33
CA PRO A 278 15.65 -19.37 -6.34
C PRO A 278 14.28 -19.94 -6.74
N ASN A 279 13.19 -19.26 -6.33
CA ASN A 279 11.81 -19.69 -6.56
C ASN A 279 11.24 -19.23 -7.90
N THR A 280 12.04 -18.62 -8.77
CA THR A 280 11.59 -18.10 -10.06
C THR A 280 11.87 -19.08 -11.18
N LEU A 281 10.83 -19.45 -11.94
CA LEU A 281 10.94 -20.15 -13.21
C LEU A 281 10.84 -19.13 -14.35
N VAL A 282 11.92 -19.00 -15.12
CA VAL A 282 12.01 -18.07 -16.24
C VAL A 282 11.57 -18.74 -17.54
N ILE A 283 10.67 -18.09 -18.27
CA ILE A 283 9.97 -18.63 -19.45
C ILE A 283 10.07 -17.65 -20.61
N ARG A 284 10.35 -18.16 -21.82
CA ARG A 284 10.25 -17.38 -23.05
C ARG A 284 8.86 -17.48 -23.64
N PHE A 285 8.35 -16.36 -24.14
CA PHE A 285 7.08 -16.31 -24.84
C PHE A 285 7.06 -17.24 -26.05
N GLU A 286 8.15 -17.26 -26.82
CA GLU A 286 8.35 -18.04 -28.04
C GLU A 286 8.30 -19.55 -27.76
N ASP A 287 8.76 -19.96 -26.58
CA ASP A 287 8.71 -21.35 -26.15
C ASP A 287 7.30 -21.74 -25.70
N LEU A 288 6.53 -20.83 -25.06
CA LEU A 288 5.21 -21.15 -24.49
C LEU A 288 4.05 -21.06 -25.49
N ILE A 289 4.13 -20.14 -26.46
CA ILE A 289 3.02 -19.79 -27.35
C ILE A 289 2.62 -20.94 -28.30
N GLY A 290 3.58 -21.79 -28.67
CA GLY A 290 3.36 -22.94 -29.54
C GLY A 290 2.97 -22.60 -30.98
N ALA A 291 2.67 -23.64 -31.75
CA ALA A 291 2.45 -23.57 -33.19
C ALA A 291 1.32 -22.61 -33.62
N GLU A 292 0.28 -22.46 -32.80
CA GLU A 292 -0.87 -21.59 -33.12
C GLU A 292 -0.51 -20.10 -33.12
N GLY A 293 0.46 -19.67 -32.30
CA GLY A 293 1.02 -18.32 -32.35
C GLY A 293 2.35 -18.23 -33.11
N GLY A 294 2.66 -19.21 -33.95
CA GLY A 294 3.85 -19.25 -34.80
C GLY A 294 5.13 -19.76 -34.12
N GLY A 295 5.06 -20.22 -32.87
CA GLY A 295 6.17 -20.88 -32.17
C GLY A 295 6.30 -22.37 -32.50
N ASP A 296 7.18 -23.07 -31.77
CA ASP A 296 7.39 -24.51 -31.97
C ASP A 296 6.55 -25.35 -30.99
N ARG A 297 6.01 -26.48 -31.48
CA ARG A 297 5.16 -27.36 -30.68
C ARG A 297 5.96 -28.14 -29.64
N LEU A 298 7.16 -28.59 -29.96
CA LEU A 298 7.99 -29.32 -29.01
C LEU A 298 8.50 -28.39 -27.90
N ALA A 299 8.88 -27.16 -28.26
CA ALA A 299 9.23 -26.11 -27.30
C ALA A 299 8.08 -25.84 -26.32
N GLN A 300 6.83 -25.74 -26.82
CA GLN A 300 5.64 -25.58 -25.99
C GLN A 300 5.43 -26.72 -25.01
N VAL A 301 5.50 -27.97 -25.50
CA VAL A 301 5.39 -29.17 -24.66
C VAL A 301 6.46 -29.17 -23.55
N LYS A 302 7.72 -28.88 -23.90
CA LYS A 302 8.83 -28.78 -22.93
C LYS A 302 8.63 -27.65 -21.92
N ALA A 303 8.15 -26.48 -22.36
CA ALA A 303 7.90 -25.34 -21.50
C ALA A 303 6.79 -25.65 -20.48
N ILE A 304 5.68 -26.24 -20.94
CA ILE A 304 4.58 -26.68 -20.08
C ILE A 304 5.03 -27.75 -19.10
N TRP A 305 5.82 -28.74 -19.54
CA TRP A 305 6.36 -29.77 -18.67
C TRP A 305 7.18 -29.17 -17.52
N ARG A 306 8.06 -28.20 -17.81
CA ARG A 306 8.81 -27.47 -16.78
C ARG A 306 7.91 -26.72 -15.80
N ILE A 307 6.84 -26.10 -16.30
CA ILE A 307 5.85 -25.40 -15.46
C ILE A 307 5.11 -26.41 -14.57
N GLN A 308 4.66 -27.54 -15.12
CA GLN A 308 3.99 -28.60 -14.34
C GLN A 308 4.87 -29.12 -13.21
N LEU A 309 6.15 -29.39 -13.49
CA LEU A 309 7.11 -29.85 -12.48
C LEU A 309 7.34 -28.79 -11.40
N ALA A 310 7.52 -27.52 -11.77
CA ALA A 310 7.74 -26.45 -10.81
C ALA A 310 6.50 -26.19 -9.94
N LEU A 311 5.30 -26.19 -10.54
CA LEU A 311 4.03 -25.92 -9.86
C LEU A 311 3.42 -27.14 -9.16
N HIS A 312 3.95 -28.33 -9.40
CA HIS A 312 3.40 -29.61 -8.94
C HIS A 312 1.97 -29.84 -9.45
N VAL A 313 1.78 -29.69 -10.77
CA VAL A 313 0.50 -29.89 -11.46
C VAL A 313 0.54 -31.22 -12.24
N GLY A 314 -0.38 -32.13 -11.93
CA GLY A 314 -0.46 -33.43 -12.61
C GLY A 314 -0.96 -33.36 -14.06
N GLY A 315 -0.97 -34.50 -14.75
CA GLY A 315 -1.40 -34.64 -16.15
C GLY A 315 -0.26 -34.66 -17.16
N THR A 316 -0.61 -34.75 -18.44
CA THR A 316 0.34 -34.67 -19.56
C THR A 316 0.51 -33.22 -20.06
N PRO A 317 1.68 -32.79 -20.53
CA PRO A 317 1.85 -31.45 -21.11
C PRO A 317 0.89 -31.16 -22.28
N GLU A 318 0.59 -32.19 -23.07
CA GLU A 318 -0.31 -32.14 -24.23
C GLU A 318 -1.73 -31.70 -23.86
N GLU A 319 -2.23 -32.09 -22.68
CA GLU A 319 -3.56 -31.71 -22.17
C GLU A 319 -3.71 -30.20 -21.99
N TYR A 320 -2.59 -29.50 -21.75
CA TYR A 320 -2.57 -28.06 -21.52
C TYR A 320 -2.28 -27.29 -22.80
N CYS A 321 -1.41 -27.79 -23.69
CA CYS A 321 -0.96 -27.07 -24.89
C CYS A 321 -2.12 -26.46 -25.71
N GLY A 322 -3.23 -27.19 -25.87
CA GLY A 322 -4.39 -26.74 -26.67
C GLY A 322 -5.32 -25.74 -25.97
N LYS A 323 -5.06 -25.40 -24.70
CA LYS A 323 -5.89 -24.50 -23.87
C LYS A 323 -5.24 -23.14 -23.63
N ILE A 324 -3.94 -23.02 -23.90
CA ILE A 324 -3.15 -21.82 -23.56
C ILE A 324 -3.34 -20.72 -24.61
N PHE A 325 -3.50 -21.10 -25.88
CA PHE A 325 -3.75 -20.13 -26.94
C PHE A 325 -5.23 -19.73 -26.94
N SER A 326 -5.52 -18.49 -26.57
CA SER A 326 -6.86 -17.92 -26.65
C SER A 326 -6.87 -16.71 -27.59
N PRO A 327 -7.52 -16.81 -28.77
CA PRO A 327 -7.70 -15.67 -29.67
C PRO A 327 -8.54 -14.53 -29.06
N GLN A 328 -9.23 -14.78 -27.94
CA GLN A 328 -10.26 -13.91 -27.36
C GLN A 328 -9.75 -13.08 -26.16
N ALA A 329 -8.52 -13.29 -25.70
CA ALA A 329 -7.99 -12.58 -24.55
C ALA A 329 -7.78 -11.07 -24.85
N LEU A 330 -8.18 -10.21 -23.90
CA LEU A 330 -8.34 -8.74 -24.07
C LEU A 330 -7.10 -7.98 -24.61
N THR A 331 -5.91 -8.54 -24.52
CA THR A 331 -4.65 -7.92 -24.99
C THR A 331 -3.92 -8.75 -26.04
N PHE A 332 -4.53 -9.85 -26.51
CA PHE A 332 -4.06 -10.61 -27.67
C PHE A 332 -4.41 -9.86 -28.95
N ARG A 333 -3.65 -8.80 -29.26
CA ARG A 333 -3.79 -8.11 -30.56
C ARG A 333 -3.56 -9.08 -31.73
N LYS A 334 -2.56 -9.96 -31.59
CA LYS A 334 -2.26 -11.07 -32.52
C LYS A 334 -1.73 -12.32 -31.82
N GLY A 335 -1.00 -12.16 -30.70
CA GLY A 335 -0.42 -13.30 -29.98
C GLY A 335 0.60 -14.11 -30.80
N GLN A 336 1.20 -13.49 -31.82
CA GLN A 336 2.11 -14.15 -32.75
C GLN A 336 3.55 -13.72 -32.52
N ILE A 337 4.50 -14.62 -32.71
CA ILE A 337 5.93 -14.29 -32.71
C ILE A 337 6.34 -13.61 -34.03
N GLY A 338 7.37 -12.76 -33.98
CA GLY A 338 7.99 -12.19 -35.17
C GLY A 338 7.15 -11.14 -35.90
N ASP A 339 6.19 -10.52 -35.23
CA ASP A 339 5.40 -9.41 -35.79
C ASP A 339 6.31 -8.22 -36.15
N TYR A 340 7.42 -8.04 -35.44
CA TYR A 340 8.43 -7.05 -35.78
C TYR A 340 8.93 -7.16 -37.24
N LYS A 341 8.98 -8.36 -37.82
CA LYS A 341 9.44 -8.56 -39.21
C LYS A 341 8.55 -7.85 -40.23
N LYS A 342 7.29 -7.59 -39.89
CA LYS A 342 6.31 -6.90 -40.74
C LYS A 342 6.27 -5.39 -40.47
N GLU A 343 6.56 -4.98 -39.24
CA GLU A 343 6.35 -3.62 -38.77
C GLU A 343 7.65 -2.79 -38.78
N PHE A 344 8.83 -3.43 -38.69
CA PHE A 344 10.11 -2.74 -38.74
C PHE A 344 10.45 -2.36 -40.18
N THR A 345 10.38 -1.06 -40.49
CA THR A 345 10.91 -0.48 -41.73
C THR A 345 12.44 -0.41 -41.68
N GLU A 346 13.11 -0.18 -42.81
CA GLU A 346 14.57 -0.02 -42.86
C GLU A 346 15.08 1.04 -41.87
N LYS A 347 14.32 2.13 -41.71
CA LYS A 347 14.63 3.20 -40.76
C LYS A 347 14.54 2.71 -39.32
N VAL A 348 13.47 1.98 -38.97
CA VAL A 348 13.28 1.41 -37.63
C VAL A 348 14.35 0.36 -37.31
N VAL A 349 14.69 -0.50 -38.28
CA VAL A 349 15.78 -1.49 -38.14
C VAL A 349 17.08 -0.79 -37.79
N LYS A 350 17.42 0.27 -38.54
CA LYS A 350 18.65 1.04 -38.30
C LYS A 350 18.67 1.64 -36.90
N GLU A 351 17.61 2.34 -36.50
CA GLU A 351 17.53 2.97 -35.18
C GLU A 351 17.58 1.96 -34.03
N PHE A 352 16.99 0.77 -34.21
CA PHE A 352 17.11 -0.32 -33.24
C PHE A 352 18.55 -0.87 -33.17
N GLN A 353 19.22 -1.03 -34.30
CA GLN A 353 20.61 -1.52 -34.39
C GLN A 353 21.64 -0.51 -33.87
N ASP A 354 21.34 0.78 -33.96
CA ASP A 354 22.20 1.86 -33.47
C ASP A 354 22.23 1.93 -31.92
N LEU A 355 21.27 1.29 -31.22
CA LEU A 355 21.34 1.09 -29.78
C LEU A 355 22.46 0.09 -29.41
N PRO A 356 23.08 0.18 -28.21
CA PRO A 356 23.95 -0.88 -27.73
C PRO A 356 23.20 -2.23 -27.66
N GLN A 357 23.69 -3.28 -28.32
CA GLN A 357 22.97 -4.55 -28.47
C GLN A 357 23.21 -5.56 -27.32
N ASP A 358 23.78 -5.13 -26.21
CA ASP A 358 24.07 -5.97 -25.04
C ASP A 358 22.82 -6.66 -24.48
N PHE A 359 21.69 -5.98 -24.45
CA PHE A 359 20.41 -6.57 -24.01
C PHE A 359 19.93 -7.71 -24.94
N MET A 360 20.21 -7.63 -26.24
CA MET A 360 19.88 -8.71 -27.18
C MET A 360 20.77 -9.93 -26.95
N GLU A 361 22.07 -9.73 -26.70
CA GLU A 361 23.01 -10.81 -26.38
C GLU A 361 22.64 -11.49 -25.04
N GLN A 362 22.36 -10.71 -24.01
CA GLN A 362 21.98 -11.19 -22.68
C GLN A 362 20.67 -11.99 -22.70
N LEU A 363 19.72 -11.57 -23.54
CA LEU A 363 18.47 -12.30 -23.76
C LEU A 363 18.57 -13.41 -24.83
N ARG A 364 19.73 -13.57 -25.47
CA ARG A 364 20.01 -14.56 -26.53
C ARG A 364 19.17 -14.38 -27.81
N TYR A 365 18.94 -13.13 -28.20
CA TYR A 365 18.30 -12.73 -29.47
C TYR A 365 19.28 -12.11 -30.49
N SER A 366 20.59 -12.16 -30.22
CA SER A 366 21.62 -11.43 -30.99
C SER A 366 21.92 -11.97 -32.39
N ASP A 367 21.48 -13.18 -32.77
CA ASP A 367 21.68 -13.72 -34.13
C ASP A 367 20.38 -14.24 -34.78
N GLN A 368 20.18 -13.93 -36.06
CA GLN A 368 19.11 -14.50 -36.90
C GLN A 368 19.33 -15.99 -37.23
N SER A 369 20.54 -16.52 -37.04
CA SER A 369 20.86 -17.93 -37.32
C SER A 369 20.69 -18.87 -36.12
N LEU A 370 20.28 -18.35 -34.95
CA LEU A 370 20.10 -19.16 -33.74
C LEU A 370 18.76 -19.90 -33.70
N ASP A 371 17.82 -19.60 -34.61
CA ASP A 371 16.54 -20.32 -34.72
C ASP A 371 16.74 -21.83 -34.95
N GLU A 372 17.88 -22.26 -35.52
CA GLU A 372 18.21 -23.68 -35.73
C GLU A 372 18.98 -24.35 -34.58
N GLN A 373 19.57 -23.59 -33.64
CA GLN A 373 20.41 -24.14 -32.55
C GLN A 373 19.76 -24.11 -31.17
N LEU A 374 18.55 -23.55 -31.03
CA LEU A 374 17.87 -23.44 -29.74
C LEU A 374 17.24 -24.75 -29.23
N GLY A 375 17.44 -25.88 -29.94
CA GLY A 375 16.93 -27.20 -29.56
C GLY A 375 17.54 -27.81 -28.29
N GLU A 376 18.71 -27.34 -27.82
CA GLU A 376 19.45 -28.00 -26.72
C GLU A 376 19.87 -27.11 -25.54
N SER A 377 19.82 -25.77 -25.63
CA SER A 377 20.38 -24.90 -24.56
C SER A 377 19.39 -24.42 -23.47
N LEU A 378 18.16 -24.95 -23.46
CA LEU A 378 17.08 -24.63 -22.50
C LEU A 378 17.42 -24.93 -21.02
N GLY A 379 18.57 -25.57 -20.75
CA GLY A 379 18.92 -26.09 -19.43
C GLY A 379 19.64 -25.16 -18.45
N SER A 380 20.13 -23.98 -18.86
CA SER A 380 21.04 -23.20 -17.98
C SER A 380 20.54 -21.85 -17.46
N TRP A 381 19.45 -21.29 -18.01
CA TRP A 381 18.91 -20.00 -17.54
C TRP A 381 17.61 -20.19 -16.76
N GLY A 382 17.63 -19.76 -15.49
CA GLY A 382 16.45 -19.72 -14.62
C GLY A 382 15.85 -21.08 -14.29
N ALA A 383 16.69 -22.07 -13.96
CA ALA A 383 16.19 -23.27 -13.30
C ALA A 383 15.53 -22.87 -11.97
N PHE A 384 14.34 -23.38 -11.71
CA PHE A 384 13.72 -23.31 -10.39
C PHE A 384 14.64 -24.04 -9.41
N LYS A 385 15.17 -23.32 -8.42
CA LYS A 385 16.11 -23.81 -7.40
C LYS A 385 15.46 -23.99 -6.02
N GLY A 386 14.13 -23.97 -5.96
CA GLY A 386 13.38 -24.08 -4.70
C GLY A 386 13.04 -22.73 -4.09
N LYS A 387 12.67 -22.71 -2.81
CA LYS A 387 12.20 -21.50 -2.12
C LYS A 387 13.31 -20.46 -1.91
N ILE A 388 12.92 -19.22 -1.63
CA ILE A 388 13.86 -18.22 -1.10
C ILE A 388 14.08 -18.51 0.39
N PRO A 389 15.31 -18.82 0.84
CA PRO A 389 15.58 -19.00 2.26
C PRO A 389 15.44 -17.65 2.97
N LEU A 390 14.37 -17.49 3.74
CA LEU A 390 14.19 -16.34 4.62
C LEU A 390 15.21 -16.44 5.76
N THR A 391 16.13 -15.48 5.87
CA THR A 391 17.11 -15.46 6.96
C THR A 391 16.44 -15.04 8.28
N ALA A 392 17.01 -15.41 9.42
CA ALA A 392 16.54 -14.94 10.74
C ALA A 392 16.46 -13.39 10.85
N LYS A 393 17.20 -12.68 10.00
CA LYS A 393 17.15 -11.22 9.87
C LYS A 393 15.85 -10.74 9.21
N MET A 394 15.25 -11.52 8.31
CA MET A 394 13.91 -11.30 7.73
C MET A 394 12.76 -11.73 8.67
N HIS A 395 13.03 -12.58 9.67
CA HIS A 395 12.12 -12.88 10.78
C HIS A 395 12.24 -11.88 11.95
N SER A 396 12.74 -10.66 11.70
CA SER A 396 12.84 -9.66 12.77
C SER A 396 11.46 -9.06 13.07
N PRO A 397 11.15 -8.75 14.35
CA PRO A 397 9.95 -8.01 14.68
C PRO A 397 9.90 -6.70 13.88
N VAL A 398 8.84 -6.49 13.11
CA VAL A 398 8.65 -5.31 12.26
C VAL A 398 7.73 -4.34 12.98
N LEU A 399 8.22 -3.12 13.22
CA LEU A 399 7.39 -2.07 13.79
C LEU A 399 6.38 -1.58 12.74
N ILE A 400 5.11 -1.90 12.95
CA ILE A 400 3.98 -1.53 12.09
C ILE A 400 3.61 -0.06 12.33
N GLU A 401 3.45 0.30 13.60
CA GLU A 401 2.98 1.62 14.01
C GLU A 401 3.61 2.02 15.34
N ARG A 402 4.04 3.27 15.45
CA ARG A 402 4.53 3.84 16.69
C ARG A 402 3.40 4.56 17.41
N ASP A 403 3.37 4.42 18.72
CA ASP A 403 2.56 5.25 19.62
C ASP A 403 1.04 5.23 19.33
N PHE A 404 0.49 4.05 19.09
CA PHE A 404 -0.96 3.86 19.05
C PHE A 404 -1.48 3.72 20.48
N GLN A 405 -2.02 4.82 21.03
CA GLN A 405 -2.56 4.89 22.41
C GLN A 405 -1.54 4.42 23.49
N GLY A 406 -0.25 4.76 23.35
CA GLY A 406 0.81 4.37 24.29
C GLY A 406 1.47 3.00 24.01
N TYR A 407 1.14 2.37 22.88
CA TYR A 407 1.74 1.10 22.44
C TYR A 407 2.45 1.23 21.09
N ASN A 408 3.56 0.53 20.95
CA ASN A 408 4.18 0.25 19.67
C ASN A 408 3.61 -1.05 19.11
N LEU A 409 3.03 -0.99 17.90
CA LEU A 409 2.46 -2.15 17.23
C LEU A 409 3.54 -2.81 16.39
N ILE A 410 3.84 -4.08 16.69
CA ILE A 410 4.97 -4.83 16.12
C ILE A 410 4.45 -6.13 15.55
N TYR A 411 4.71 -6.40 14.27
CA TYR A 411 4.42 -7.69 13.65
C TYR A 411 5.57 -8.68 13.95
N PHE A 412 5.24 -9.86 14.45
CA PHE A 412 6.21 -10.92 14.66
C PHE A 412 5.54 -12.30 14.62
N ASN A 413 6.09 -13.27 13.88
CA ASN A 413 5.65 -14.68 13.83
C ASN A 413 4.13 -14.89 13.64
N GLY A 414 3.49 -14.20 12.70
CA GLY A 414 2.05 -14.41 12.43
C GLY A 414 1.11 -13.63 13.36
N HIS A 415 1.66 -12.85 14.29
CA HIS A 415 0.90 -12.07 15.26
C HIS A 415 1.30 -10.60 15.22
N VAL A 416 0.33 -9.73 15.53
CA VAL A 416 0.59 -8.33 15.86
C VAL A 416 0.68 -8.22 17.37
N TYR A 417 1.77 -7.67 17.87
CA TYR A 417 2.00 -7.39 19.28
C TYR A 417 1.86 -5.89 19.53
N ALA A 418 1.04 -5.50 20.48
CA ALA A 418 1.06 -4.17 21.06
C ALA A 418 1.99 -4.17 22.26
N VAL A 419 3.15 -3.53 22.12
CA VAL A 419 4.16 -3.43 23.19
C VAL A 419 4.03 -2.06 23.84
N SER A 420 3.73 -2.02 25.14
CA SER A 420 3.63 -0.75 25.88
C SER A 420 4.96 -0.03 25.86
N GLN A 421 4.95 1.29 25.63
CA GLN A 421 6.17 2.10 25.65
C GLN A 421 6.81 2.16 27.05
N ASN A 422 6.04 1.93 28.11
CA ASN A 422 6.52 1.89 29.49
C ASN A 422 7.12 0.53 29.90
N LEU A 423 7.13 -0.46 29.01
CA LEU A 423 7.70 -1.78 29.28
C LEU A 423 9.24 -1.77 29.36
N GLY A 424 9.89 -0.81 28.69
CA GLY A 424 11.35 -0.81 28.49
C GLY A 424 11.79 -1.74 27.36
N GLU A 425 13.08 -2.12 27.34
CA GLU A 425 13.61 -2.99 26.30
C GLU A 425 13.01 -4.41 26.38
N LEU A 426 12.38 -4.84 25.28
CA LEU A 426 11.81 -6.17 25.12
C LEU A 426 12.33 -6.80 23.83
N ASP A 427 12.97 -7.97 23.93
CA ASP A 427 13.29 -8.79 22.76
C ASP A 427 12.27 -9.93 22.61
N LEU A 428 11.29 -9.74 21.72
CA LEU A 428 10.24 -10.72 21.44
C LEU A 428 10.78 -12.08 20.94
N ARG A 429 12.02 -12.13 20.42
CA ARG A 429 12.63 -13.37 19.92
C ARG A 429 13.16 -14.27 21.04
N LEU A 430 13.51 -13.68 22.18
CA LEU A 430 14.18 -14.37 23.29
C LEU A 430 13.29 -14.44 24.55
N THR A 431 12.11 -13.85 24.52
CA THR A 431 11.22 -13.77 25.68
C THR A 431 10.47 -15.11 25.88
N PRO A 432 10.61 -15.77 27.05
CA PRO A 432 9.92 -17.04 27.30
C PRO A 432 8.40 -16.88 27.46
N PRO A 433 7.59 -17.92 27.15
CA PRO A 433 6.12 -17.84 27.16
C PRO A 433 5.50 -17.40 28.49
N GLU A 434 6.12 -17.79 29.60
CA GLU A 434 5.69 -17.39 30.95
C GLU A 434 5.78 -15.87 31.15
N LYS A 435 6.86 -15.25 30.65
CA LYS A 435 7.06 -13.80 30.72
C LYS A 435 6.07 -13.06 29.82
N ILE A 436 5.79 -13.59 28.63
CA ILE A 436 4.77 -13.05 27.72
C ILE A 436 3.40 -13.02 28.41
N THR A 437 3.04 -14.09 29.11
CA THR A 437 1.77 -14.20 29.83
C THR A 437 1.68 -13.22 31.00
N GLU A 438 2.77 -13.03 31.74
CA GLU A 438 2.88 -12.02 32.81
C GLU A 438 2.66 -10.59 32.28
N LEU A 439 3.28 -10.27 31.12
CA LEU A 439 3.16 -8.95 30.49
C LEU A 439 1.75 -8.69 29.95
N LYS A 440 1.07 -9.72 29.42
CA LYS A 440 -0.34 -9.65 29.02
C LYS A 440 -1.26 -9.35 30.19
N ASN A 441 -1.07 -10.03 31.32
CA ASN A 441 -1.86 -9.78 32.52
C ASN A 441 -1.68 -8.36 33.09
N LYS A 442 -0.55 -7.72 32.82
CA LYS A 442 -0.24 -6.34 33.23
C LYS A 442 -0.65 -5.28 32.20
N ASN A 443 -1.29 -5.67 31.10
CA ASN A 443 -1.57 -4.81 29.95
C ASN A 443 -0.31 -4.15 29.34
N LEU A 444 0.88 -4.70 29.55
CA LEU A 444 2.12 -4.15 28.97
C LEU A 444 2.45 -4.77 27.61
N LEU A 445 1.80 -5.88 27.27
CA LEU A 445 1.93 -6.58 26.01
C LEU A 445 0.56 -7.14 25.62
N MET A 446 0.06 -6.88 24.42
CA MET A 446 -1.14 -7.53 23.90
C MET A 446 -0.83 -8.11 22.54
N ASP A 447 -1.58 -9.11 22.09
CA ASP A 447 -1.40 -9.70 20.77
C ASP A 447 -2.72 -10.11 20.13
N GLY A 448 -2.69 -10.22 18.81
CA GLY A 448 -3.81 -10.66 17.99
C GLY A 448 -3.32 -11.16 16.63
N LYS A 449 -4.21 -11.78 15.87
CA LYS A 449 -3.91 -12.32 14.54
C LYS A 449 -3.88 -11.23 13.47
N SER A 450 -4.48 -10.07 13.74
CA SER A 450 -4.53 -8.94 12.81
C SER A 450 -4.31 -7.60 13.50
N LEU A 451 -3.91 -6.59 12.72
CA LEU A 451 -3.76 -5.21 13.20
C LEU A 451 -5.10 -4.63 13.71
N GLY A 452 -6.20 -4.93 13.02
CA GLY A 452 -7.54 -4.46 13.40
C GLY A 452 -7.98 -4.99 14.75
N GLU A 453 -7.81 -6.30 14.98
CA GLU A 453 -8.10 -6.96 16.26
C GLU A 453 -7.29 -6.34 17.41
N VAL A 454 -5.98 -6.14 17.23
CA VAL A 454 -5.13 -5.53 18.25
C VAL A 454 -5.52 -4.08 18.53
N LYS A 455 -5.84 -3.30 17.50
CA LYS A 455 -6.33 -1.93 17.67
C LYS A 455 -7.66 -1.89 18.42
N GLU A 456 -8.57 -2.80 18.13
CA GLU A 456 -9.86 -2.92 18.83
C GLU A 456 -9.67 -3.27 20.30
N ILE A 457 -8.78 -4.22 20.61
CA ILE A 457 -8.40 -4.57 21.99
C ILE A 457 -7.90 -3.33 22.75
N ILE A 458 -7.01 -2.53 22.13
CA ILE A 458 -6.46 -1.32 22.73
C ILE A 458 -7.53 -0.22 22.91
N LEU A 459 -8.41 -0.04 21.92
CA LEU A 459 -9.47 0.96 21.97
C LEU A 459 -10.50 0.68 23.07
N ASN A 460 -10.73 -0.61 23.35
CA ASN A 460 -11.64 -1.10 24.39
C ASN A 460 -11.03 -1.11 25.80
N LEU A 461 -9.77 -0.69 25.99
CA LEU A 461 -9.18 -0.57 27.31
C LEU A 461 -9.86 0.52 28.16
N PRO A 462 -9.98 0.33 29.49
CA PRO A 462 -10.52 1.35 30.38
C PRO A 462 -9.73 2.68 30.28
N PRO A 463 -10.39 3.86 30.29
CA PRO A 463 -9.72 5.16 30.18
C PRO A 463 -8.63 5.40 31.24
N GLU A 464 -8.75 4.78 32.42
CA GLU A 464 -7.77 4.90 33.50
C GLU A 464 -6.46 4.15 33.20
N VAL A 465 -6.55 3.04 32.47
CA VAL A 465 -5.39 2.31 31.97
C VAL A 465 -4.71 3.17 30.91
N VAL A 466 -5.46 3.72 29.93
CA VAL A 466 -4.90 4.57 28.86
C VAL A 466 -4.24 5.85 29.41
N LYS A 467 -4.81 6.47 30.46
CA LYS A 467 -4.24 7.67 31.11
C LYS A 467 -2.91 7.41 31.83
N GLN A 468 -2.64 6.19 32.32
CA GLN A 468 -1.36 5.85 32.95
C GLN A 468 -0.19 5.79 31.96
N PHE A 469 -0.47 5.68 30.65
CA PHE A 469 0.53 5.49 29.60
C PHE A 469 0.53 6.62 28.55
N ALA A 470 -0.31 7.64 28.70
CA ALA A 470 -0.45 8.73 27.72
C ALA A 470 0.64 9.79 27.91
N HIS A 471 1.52 9.95 26.92
CA HIS A 471 2.43 11.08 26.84
C HIS A 471 1.72 12.30 26.24
N MET A 472 1.96 13.48 26.81
CA MET A 472 1.42 14.73 26.27
C MET A 472 2.13 15.05 24.96
N ARG A 473 1.42 14.95 23.85
CA ARG A 473 1.98 15.19 22.52
C ARG A 473 1.72 16.63 22.13
N PHE A 474 2.79 17.41 21.98
CA PHE A 474 2.71 18.75 21.39
C PHE A 474 2.35 18.62 19.92
N LEU A 475 1.33 19.36 19.49
CA LEU A 475 0.83 19.31 18.11
C LEU A 475 1.20 20.56 17.34
N GLU A 476 1.03 21.74 17.95
CA GLU A 476 1.19 23.01 17.22
C GLU A 476 1.45 24.19 18.16
N GLU A 477 2.33 25.10 17.73
CA GLU A 477 2.68 26.32 18.46
C GLU A 477 1.88 27.52 17.96
N GLY A 478 1.43 28.38 18.88
CA GLY A 478 1.07 29.76 18.55
C GLY A 478 -0.21 29.95 17.73
N VAL A 479 -1.10 28.95 17.71
CA VAL A 479 -2.40 29.08 17.05
C VAL A 479 -3.27 30.02 17.86
N ASP A 480 -3.46 31.24 17.37
CA ASP A 480 -4.23 32.32 18.02
C ASP A 480 -3.78 32.62 19.47
N GLY A 481 -2.49 32.45 19.77
CA GLY A 481 -1.92 32.64 21.12
C GLY A 481 -2.02 31.42 22.05
N TYR A 482 -2.41 30.24 21.53
CA TYR A 482 -2.45 28.98 22.25
C TYR A 482 -1.46 27.96 21.66
N ASN A 483 -0.91 27.12 22.55
CA ASN A 483 -0.20 25.90 22.18
C ASN A 483 -1.15 24.72 22.27
N ILE A 484 -1.19 23.88 21.23
CA ILE A 484 -2.12 22.76 21.13
C ILE A 484 -1.40 21.46 21.51
N PHE A 485 -1.98 20.71 22.44
CA PHE A 485 -1.49 19.44 22.93
C PHE A 485 -2.56 18.36 22.84
N GLU A 486 -2.15 17.11 22.66
CA GLU A 486 -3.01 15.93 22.78
C GLU A 486 -2.66 15.19 24.07
N PHE A 487 -3.68 14.89 24.87
CA PHE A 487 -3.53 14.14 26.11
C PHE A 487 -4.78 13.31 26.41
N GLY A 488 -4.63 11.98 26.57
CA GLY A 488 -5.70 11.11 27.04
C GLY A 488 -7.02 11.17 26.27
N ARG A 489 -6.96 11.19 24.91
CA ARG A 489 -8.09 11.30 23.96
C ARG A 489 -8.79 12.68 23.88
N CYS A 490 -8.20 13.71 24.48
CA CYS A 490 -8.67 15.09 24.36
C CYS A 490 -7.55 15.98 23.79
N TYR A 491 -7.96 17.06 23.14
CA TYR A 491 -7.07 18.10 22.64
C TYR A 491 -7.19 19.32 23.54
N TYR A 492 -6.05 19.86 23.95
CA TYR A 492 -5.92 20.98 24.88
C TYR A 492 -5.26 22.14 24.15
N ALA A 493 -5.91 23.29 24.12
CA ALA A 493 -5.26 24.55 23.77
C ALA A 493 -4.89 25.27 25.06
N ILE A 494 -3.60 25.45 25.32
CA ILE A 494 -3.08 26.12 26.52
C ILE A 494 -2.55 27.48 26.10
N ASN A 495 -3.06 28.55 26.72
CA ASN A 495 -2.64 29.92 26.41
C ASN A 495 -1.14 30.07 26.67
N GLN A 496 -0.39 30.63 25.72
CA GLN A 496 1.07 30.78 25.83
C GLN A 496 1.51 31.68 27.00
N ASN A 497 0.63 32.55 27.48
CA ASN A 497 0.89 33.41 28.63
C ASN A 497 0.68 32.69 29.97
N LEU A 498 0.10 31.49 29.95
CA LEU A 498 0.02 30.63 31.11
C LEU A 498 1.42 30.06 31.36
N GLY A 499 2.02 30.39 32.51
CA GLY A 499 3.30 29.83 32.91
C GLY A 499 3.30 28.29 32.92
N PRO A 500 4.43 27.63 33.21
CA PRO A 500 4.56 26.18 33.11
C PRO A 500 3.44 25.46 33.89
N LEU A 501 2.60 24.72 33.16
CA LEU A 501 1.44 24.01 33.68
C LEU A 501 1.61 22.50 33.47
N ASP A 502 1.61 21.74 34.56
CA ASP A 502 1.61 20.27 34.51
C ASP A 502 0.18 19.73 34.67
N LEU A 503 -0.47 19.40 33.55
CA LEU A 503 -1.85 18.89 33.54
C LEU A 503 -2.01 17.53 34.23
N SER A 504 -0.92 16.79 34.48
CA SER A 504 -0.96 15.51 35.20
C SER A 504 -1.10 15.67 36.72
N LEU A 505 -0.80 16.87 37.25
CA LEU A 505 -0.78 17.20 38.68
C LEU A 505 -1.81 18.29 39.05
N VAL A 506 -2.60 18.80 38.10
CA VAL A 506 -3.58 19.87 38.33
C VAL A 506 -4.88 19.31 38.91
N GLU A 507 -5.26 19.81 40.10
CA GLU A 507 -6.55 19.50 40.72
C GLU A 507 -7.74 19.94 39.85
N GLN A 508 -8.81 19.15 39.86
CA GLN A 508 -9.97 19.29 38.96
C GLN A 508 -10.64 20.68 39.06
N ASN A 509 -10.72 21.24 40.26
CA ASN A 509 -11.29 22.58 40.51
C ASN A 509 -10.45 23.70 39.91
N LYS A 510 -9.12 23.53 39.87
CA LYS A 510 -8.19 24.50 39.28
C LYS A 510 -8.28 24.45 37.75
N LEU A 511 -8.47 23.27 37.18
CA LEU A 511 -8.66 23.10 35.74
C LEU A 511 -9.97 23.75 35.25
N GLU A 512 -11.06 23.66 36.01
CA GLU A 512 -12.32 24.32 35.67
C GLU A 512 -12.22 25.85 35.70
N ALA A 513 -11.47 26.42 36.65
CA ALA A 513 -11.19 27.85 36.68
C ALA A 513 -10.40 28.33 35.45
N LEU A 514 -9.40 27.56 35.01
CA LEU A 514 -8.63 27.85 33.80
C LEU A 514 -9.48 27.77 32.52
N LYS A 515 -10.44 26.84 32.46
CA LYS A 515 -11.41 26.76 31.35
C LYS A 515 -12.36 27.95 31.31
N ASN A 516 -12.87 28.36 32.47
CA ASN A 516 -13.78 29.50 32.58
C ASN A 516 -13.13 30.82 32.18
N ASN A 517 -11.81 30.96 32.41
CA ASN A 517 -11.03 32.13 32.00
C ASN A 517 -10.49 32.02 30.57
N SER A 518 -10.87 30.98 29.81
CA SER A 518 -10.35 30.71 28.46
C SER A 518 -8.83 30.53 28.39
N GLU A 519 -8.14 30.24 29.49
CA GLU A 519 -6.70 30.00 29.52
C GLU A 519 -6.35 28.56 29.08
N VAL A 520 -7.29 27.63 29.25
CA VAL A 520 -7.22 26.26 28.72
C VAL A 520 -8.52 25.92 28.02
N LEU A 521 -8.45 25.62 26.72
CA LEU A 521 -9.57 25.12 25.94
C LEU A 521 -9.44 23.61 25.77
N VAL A 522 -10.55 22.88 25.85
CA VAL A 522 -10.55 21.42 25.69
C VAL A 522 -11.59 21.02 24.66
N GLY A 523 -11.17 20.21 23.69
CA GLY A 523 -12.01 19.73 22.60
C GLY A 523 -11.68 18.29 22.25
N HIS A 524 -12.47 17.71 21.36
CA HIS A 524 -12.38 16.31 20.94
C HIS A 524 -11.70 16.14 19.57
N SER A 525 -11.33 17.25 18.91
CA SER A 525 -10.49 17.26 17.71
C SER A 525 -9.64 18.53 17.60
N VAL A 526 -8.54 18.47 16.84
CA VAL A 526 -7.72 19.66 16.53
C VAL A 526 -8.53 20.72 15.78
N ALA A 527 -9.39 20.31 14.83
CA ALA A 527 -10.23 21.25 14.07
C ALA A 527 -11.25 21.98 14.97
N GLU A 528 -11.79 21.29 15.97
CA GLU A 528 -12.67 21.89 16.98
C GLU A 528 -11.89 22.89 17.85
N ILE A 529 -10.72 22.51 18.36
CA ILE A 529 -9.87 23.42 19.14
C ILE A 529 -9.49 24.66 18.31
N LYS A 530 -9.10 24.51 17.05
CA LYS A 530 -8.79 25.64 16.16
C LYS A 530 -9.97 26.56 15.92
N ARG A 531 -11.19 26.03 15.80
CA ARG A 531 -12.40 26.84 15.72
C ARG A 531 -12.67 27.60 17.02
N MET A 532 -12.44 26.95 18.17
CA MET A 532 -12.60 27.58 19.48
C MET A 532 -11.56 28.68 19.70
N THR A 533 -10.28 28.46 19.36
CA THR A 533 -9.23 29.48 19.47
C THR A 533 -9.50 30.66 18.52
N ALA A 534 -9.93 30.39 17.28
CA ALA A 534 -10.29 31.42 16.33
C ALA A 534 -11.52 32.23 16.78
N LEU A 535 -12.53 31.59 17.38
CA LEU A 535 -13.69 32.26 17.97
C LEU A 535 -13.29 33.17 19.13
N VAL A 536 -12.42 32.70 20.03
CA VAL A 536 -11.88 33.50 21.14
C VAL A 536 -11.06 34.67 20.60
N SER A 537 -10.21 34.45 19.60
CA SER A 537 -9.38 35.46 18.93
C SER A 537 -10.24 36.53 18.23
N THR A 538 -11.31 36.11 17.53
CA THR A 538 -12.26 37.01 16.87
C THR A 538 -13.08 37.82 17.87
N LEU A 539 -13.48 37.23 18.99
CA LEU A 539 -14.15 37.91 20.08
C LEU A 539 -13.24 38.95 20.75
N ILE A 540 -11.95 38.62 20.93
CA ILE A 540 -10.90 39.52 21.44
C ILE A 540 -10.66 40.69 20.47
N HIS A 541 -10.62 40.42 19.16
CA HIS A 541 -10.46 41.46 18.15
C HIS A 541 -11.67 42.41 18.11
N TRP A 542 -12.89 41.85 18.17
CA TRP A 542 -14.14 42.62 18.19
C TRP A 542 -14.30 43.50 19.45
N ILE A 543 -13.85 43.02 20.61
CA ILE A 543 -13.81 43.81 21.86
C ILE A 543 -12.78 44.94 21.74
N SER A 544 -11.60 44.66 21.19
CA SER A 544 -10.51 45.64 21.01
C SER A 544 -10.88 46.77 20.04
N ASP A 545 -11.71 46.50 19.03
CA ASP A 545 -12.19 47.50 18.06
C ASP A 545 -13.36 48.36 18.58
N ASN A 546 -14.03 47.97 19.68
CA ASN A 546 -15.24 48.61 20.20
C ASN A 546 -15.13 49.19 21.63
N GLU A 547 -13.91 49.36 22.17
CA GLU A 547 -13.67 49.94 23.51
C GLU A 547 -14.11 51.41 23.68
N GLY A 548 -14.81 52.00 22.70
CA GLY A 548 -15.47 53.30 22.84
C GLY A 548 -16.94 53.27 23.26
N ASN A 549 -17.66 52.14 23.19
CA ASN A 549 -19.14 52.19 23.21
C ASN A 549 -19.89 50.98 23.80
N ALA A 550 -19.31 50.25 24.75
CA ALA A 550 -20.03 49.18 25.45
C ALA A 550 -20.12 49.46 26.95
N SER A 551 -21.06 50.34 27.33
CA SER A 551 -21.64 50.28 28.67
C SER A 551 -22.95 49.48 28.61
N ASN A 552 -23.02 48.48 29.47
CA ASN A 552 -24.20 47.70 29.84
C ASN A 552 -24.77 46.76 28.77
N GLU A 553 -24.21 45.55 28.69
CA GLU A 553 -25.03 44.34 28.74
C GLU A 553 -24.24 43.20 29.39
N LYS A 554 -24.94 42.39 30.19
CA LYS A 554 -24.37 41.55 31.25
C LYS A 554 -23.61 40.36 30.68
N GLY A 555 -22.35 40.21 31.11
CA GLY A 555 -21.67 38.92 31.19
C GLY A 555 -20.54 38.69 30.18
N VAL A 556 -19.47 39.51 30.23
CA VAL A 556 -18.16 39.12 29.67
C VAL A 556 -17.08 39.56 30.66
N ALA A 557 -16.26 38.61 31.12
CA ALA A 557 -15.19 38.85 32.08
C ALA A 557 -14.05 39.65 31.43
N ASN A 558 -13.57 40.67 32.14
CA ASN A 558 -12.44 41.52 31.80
C ASN A 558 -11.17 40.71 31.45
N VAL A 559 -10.68 40.80 30.20
CA VAL A 559 -9.31 40.39 29.85
C VAL A 559 -8.44 41.66 29.85
N ARG A 560 -7.62 41.84 30.89
CA ARG A 560 -6.55 42.85 30.92
C ARG A 560 -5.22 42.18 30.60
N PHE A 561 -4.55 42.58 29.51
CA PHE A 561 -3.17 42.17 29.23
C PHE A 561 -2.21 42.95 30.13
N ARG A 562 -1.52 42.26 31.03
CA ARG A 562 -0.48 42.88 31.89
C ARG A 562 0.92 42.65 31.31
N PRO A 563 1.84 43.62 31.44
CA PRO A 563 3.26 43.44 31.13
C PRO A 563 3.86 42.29 31.93
N CYS A 564 4.65 41.44 31.27
CA CYS A 564 5.27 40.28 31.90
C CYS A 564 6.80 40.39 31.82
N VAL A 565 7.49 40.24 32.94
CA VAL A 565 8.95 40.23 32.98
C VAL A 565 9.44 38.83 32.57
N VAL A 566 10.19 38.76 31.47
CA VAL A 566 10.64 37.49 30.85
C VAL A 566 12.10 37.17 31.18
N ALA A 567 12.88 38.18 31.60
CA ALA A 567 14.20 37.97 32.20
C ALA A 567 14.58 39.14 33.11
N GLU A 568 15.15 38.87 34.29
CA GLU A 568 15.63 39.88 35.23
C GLU A 568 17.16 39.83 35.37
N SER A 569 17.78 41.00 35.56
CA SER A 569 19.19 41.14 35.94
C SER A 569 20.20 40.57 34.93
N LEU A 570 19.91 40.67 33.64
CA LEU A 570 20.84 40.28 32.57
C LEU A 570 21.73 41.49 32.22
N ASP A 571 22.98 41.49 32.70
CA ASP A 571 23.98 42.55 32.52
C ASP A 571 23.49 43.99 32.80
N GLY A 572 22.69 44.17 33.85
CA GLY A 572 22.16 45.49 34.27
C GLY A 572 20.83 45.91 33.62
N PHE A 573 20.20 45.00 32.85
CA PHE A 573 18.91 45.23 32.18
C PHE A 573 17.87 44.15 32.54
N ASN A 574 16.60 44.52 32.49
CA ASN A 574 15.43 43.65 32.59
C ASN A 574 14.74 43.54 31.22
N ILE A 575 14.20 42.37 30.87
CA ILE A 575 13.45 42.14 29.64
C ILE A 575 11.97 41.96 29.98
N ILE A 576 11.12 42.83 29.43
CA ILE A 576 9.68 42.87 29.66
C ILE A 576 8.97 42.63 28.33
N GLN A 577 8.08 41.65 28.28
CA GLN A 577 7.24 41.38 27.13
C GLN A 577 5.87 42.03 27.33
N PHE A 578 5.48 42.87 26.38
CA PHE A 578 4.18 43.51 26.37
C PHE A 578 3.70 43.66 24.93
N ARG A 579 2.47 43.19 24.65
CA ARG A 579 1.85 43.22 23.31
C ARG A 579 2.73 42.64 22.20
N GLY A 580 3.41 41.53 22.48
CA GLY A 580 4.24 40.82 21.49
C GLY A 580 5.63 41.43 21.22
N ILE A 581 6.05 42.45 21.98
CA ILE A 581 7.33 43.13 21.83
C ILE A 581 8.19 42.92 23.09
N PHE A 582 9.49 42.69 22.93
CA PHE A 582 10.44 42.53 24.04
C PHE A 582 11.18 43.84 24.31
N TYR A 583 10.85 44.50 25.41
CA TYR A 583 11.45 45.74 25.89
C TYR A 583 12.59 45.43 26.87
N ILE A 584 13.77 45.97 26.60
CA ILE A 584 14.97 45.82 27.41
C ILE A 584 15.16 47.13 28.19
N VAL A 585 14.97 47.08 29.50
CA VAL A 585 14.88 48.26 30.38
C VAL A 585 16.06 48.25 31.35
N ALA A 586 16.81 49.35 31.45
CA ALA A 586 17.91 49.46 32.39
C ALA A 586 17.41 49.45 33.84
N GLN A 587 18.08 48.70 34.72
CA GLN A 587 17.61 48.51 36.11
C GLN A 587 17.56 49.80 36.94
N GLY A 588 18.33 50.83 36.59
CA GLY A 588 18.30 52.12 37.26
C GLY A 588 17.12 53.03 36.90
N LEU A 589 16.18 52.56 36.06
CA LEU A 589 15.02 53.33 35.63
C LEU A 589 13.83 53.10 36.57
N GLU A 590 13.73 53.88 37.65
CA GLU A 590 12.62 53.80 38.60
C GLU A 590 11.30 54.33 37.99
N ASN A 591 10.19 53.63 38.26
CA ASN A 591 8.83 53.94 37.78
C ASN A 591 8.61 53.89 36.26
N PHE A 592 9.16 52.87 35.59
CA PHE A 592 8.87 52.61 34.17
C PHE A 592 7.47 52.00 33.98
N ASP A 593 6.51 52.81 33.54
CA ASP A 593 5.15 52.36 33.19
C ASP A 593 5.04 52.14 31.67
N ILE A 594 5.07 50.88 31.28
CA ILE A 594 5.05 50.45 29.87
C ILE A 594 3.66 50.53 29.24
N GLU A 595 2.59 50.63 30.04
CA GLU A 595 1.22 50.71 29.54
C GLU A 595 0.89 52.14 29.02
N ASN A 596 1.66 53.16 29.45
CA ASN A 596 1.44 54.58 29.14
C ASN A 596 2.67 55.25 28.46
N LEU A 597 3.44 54.51 27.67
CA LEU A 597 4.58 55.05 26.94
C LEU A 597 4.14 55.86 25.71
N ASP A 598 4.48 57.15 25.69
CA ASP A 598 4.35 58.01 24.52
C ASP A 598 5.65 58.11 23.72
N SER A 599 5.55 58.59 22.48
CA SER A 599 6.66 58.67 21.52
C SER A 599 7.85 59.51 22.02
N GLU A 600 7.59 60.52 22.85
CA GLU A 600 8.60 61.46 23.35
C GLU A 600 9.40 60.86 24.52
N LYS A 601 8.73 60.10 25.41
CA LYS A 601 9.38 59.33 26.49
C LYS A 601 10.20 58.17 25.95
N ILE A 602 9.68 57.45 24.95
CA ILE A 602 10.40 56.34 24.29
C ILE A 602 11.72 56.85 23.69
N PHE A 603 11.67 57.98 22.98
CA PHE A 603 12.86 58.60 22.39
C PHE A 603 13.86 59.05 23.46
N ASN A 604 13.40 59.65 24.56
CA ASN A 604 14.26 60.06 25.67
C ASN A 604 14.98 58.89 26.35
N TYR A 605 14.30 57.78 26.61
CA TYR A 605 14.91 56.60 27.24
C TYR A 605 15.86 55.84 26.28
N GLN A 606 15.53 55.79 24.99
CA GLN A 606 16.40 55.22 23.96
C GLN A 606 17.67 56.05 23.73
N SER A 607 17.57 57.39 23.75
CA SER A 607 18.72 58.29 23.59
C SER A 607 19.77 58.19 24.70
N LYS A 608 19.39 57.65 25.86
CA LYS A 608 20.26 57.42 27.03
C LYS A 608 20.68 55.95 27.19
N ASN A 609 20.37 55.08 26.20
CA ASN A 609 20.54 53.63 26.25
C ASN A 609 19.86 52.95 27.44
N GLN A 610 18.76 53.51 27.94
CA GLN A 610 18.03 52.97 29.10
C GLN A 610 16.80 52.14 28.70
N LEU A 611 16.41 52.19 27.43
CA LEU A 611 15.34 51.40 26.83
C LEU A 611 15.77 50.92 25.44
N LEU A 612 15.75 49.62 25.19
CA LEU A 612 16.05 48.99 23.90
C LEU A 612 14.95 47.99 23.55
N VAL A 613 14.84 47.56 22.28
CA VAL A 613 13.74 46.71 21.83
C VAL A 613 14.25 45.57 20.95
N GLY A 614 13.79 44.35 21.24
CA GLY A 614 14.00 43.16 20.40
C GLY A 614 12.66 42.63 19.90
N GLN A 615 12.66 42.08 18.68
CA GLN A 615 11.49 41.41 18.10
C GLN A 615 11.36 39.96 18.59
N THR A 616 12.45 39.37 19.08
CA THR A 616 12.46 38.04 19.72
C THR A 616 13.32 38.05 20.98
N LEU A 617 13.04 37.13 21.90
CA LEU A 617 13.82 37.00 23.14
C LEU A 617 15.31 36.72 22.87
N LYS A 618 15.62 35.98 21.80
CA LYS A 618 17.00 35.70 21.37
C LYS A 618 17.71 36.98 20.92
N GLN A 619 17.04 37.78 20.08
CA GLN A 619 17.56 39.07 19.62
C GLN A 619 17.74 40.05 20.79
N ALA A 620 16.81 40.07 21.75
CA ALA A 620 16.92 40.93 22.92
C ALA A 620 18.16 40.60 23.79
N LYS A 621 18.49 39.31 23.96
CA LYS A 621 19.68 38.85 24.69
C LYS A 621 20.99 39.16 23.94
N GLU A 622 20.99 39.07 22.61
CA GLU A 622 22.15 39.44 21.79
C GLU A 622 22.42 40.96 21.83
N ILE A 623 21.37 41.77 21.84
CA ILE A 623 21.47 43.23 21.98
C ILE A 623 22.12 43.60 23.33
N ILE A 624 21.72 42.97 24.43
CA ILE A 624 22.33 43.19 25.75
C ILE A 624 23.82 42.87 25.72
N LYS A 625 24.21 41.74 25.12
CA LYS A 625 25.62 41.32 25.01
C LYS A 625 26.50 42.31 24.24
N ILE A 626 25.93 42.99 23.24
CA ILE A 626 26.62 44.01 22.42
C ILE A 626 26.74 45.33 23.18
N VAL A 627 25.73 45.70 23.98
CA VAL A 627 25.71 46.95 24.75
C VAL A 627 26.63 46.86 25.98
N SER A 628 26.70 45.70 26.63
CA SER A 628 27.53 45.45 27.82
C SER A 628 29.03 45.32 27.53
N SER A 629 29.43 45.15 26.27
CA SER A 629 30.83 44.94 25.86
C SER A 629 31.58 46.21 25.43
N ASN A 630 30.92 47.38 25.36
CA ASN A 630 31.52 48.64 24.89
C ASN A 630 31.43 49.78 25.92
N SER A 631 32.41 49.82 26.83
CA SER A 631 32.67 50.98 27.72
C SER A 631 33.42 52.09 27.00
N LEU A 632 32.80 52.84 26.09
CA LEU A 632 33.39 54.07 25.53
C LEU A 632 32.35 55.20 25.41
N LYS A 633 32.67 56.33 26.03
CA LYS A 633 31.92 57.59 25.99
C LYS A 633 31.80 58.09 24.55
N TYR A 634 30.59 58.29 24.05
CA TYR A 634 30.35 58.95 22.76
C TYR A 634 29.59 60.27 22.93
N ASP A 635 30.07 61.27 22.20
CA ASP A 635 29.50 62.61 22.09
C ASP A 635 28.30 62.60 21.13
N PHE A 636 27.16 63.13 21.58
CA PHE A 636 25.87 63.04 20.91
C PHE A 636 25.40 64.34 20.23
N THR A 637 26.28 65.32 20.04
CA THR A 637 25.86 66.68 19.62
C THR A 637 26.16 67.05 18.16
N GLY A 638 26.73 66.14 17.35
CA GLY A 638 27.13 66.44 15.97
C GLY A 638 26.07 66.15 14.90
N LYS A 639 25.94 67.05 13.90
CA LYS A 639 25.13 66.87 12.67
C LYS A 639 25.73 65.75 11.77
N PRO A 640 24.92 65.07 10.94
CA PRO A 640 25.43 64.06 10.01
C PRO A 640 26.45 64.66 9.06
N LYS A 641 27.56 63.95 8.87
CA LYS A 641 28.64 64.34 7.99
C LYS A 641 28.86 63.24 6.96
N ILE A 642 28.79 63.59 5.67
CA ILE A 642 29.23 62.68 4.62
C ILE A 642 30.74 62.53 4.75
N VAL A 643 31.21 61.30 5.00
CA VAL A 643 32.62 60.96 5.16
C VAL A 643 33.23 60.55 3.83
N GLU A 644 32.46 59.86 3.00
CA GLU A 644 32.88 59.47 1.66
C GLU A 644 31.67 59.36 0.73
N GLU A 645 31.74 59.98 -0.45
CA GLU A 645 30.64 59.98 -1.42
C GLU A 645 30.96 59.05 -2.59
N GLY A 646 29.99 58.21 -2.98
CA GLY A 646 30.09 57.35 -4.17
C GLY A 646 31.03 56.16 -4.10
N HIS A 647 31.44 55.74 -2.90
CA HIS A 647 32.22 54.52 -2.71
C HIS A 647 31.43 53.29 -3.18
N GLN A 648 31.78 52.75 -4.35
CA GLN A 648 31.11 51.61 -4.99
C GLN A 648 29.58 51.78 -5.17
N GLY A 649 29.12 53.02 -5.43
CA GLY A 649 27.69 53.33 -5.60
C GLY A 649 26.92 53.59 -4.29
N PHE A 650 27.63 53.73 -3.16
CA PHE A 650 27.09 54.08 -1.86
C PHE A 650 27.76 55.33 -1.28
N ASN A 651 27.00 56.12 -0.52
CA ASN A 651 27.48 57.22 0.28
C ASN A 651 27.69 56.76 1.72
N ILE A 652 28.84 57.07 2.31
CA ILE A 652 29.16 56.75 3.70
C ILE A 652 28.97 58.02 4.54
N VAL A 653 28.00 57.99 5.45
CA VAL A 653 27.62 59.12 6.31
C VAL A 653 27.91 58.77 7.75
N GLN A 654 28.66 59.62 8.46
CA GLN A 654 28.90 59.47 9.89
C GLN A 654 27.94 60.35 10.68
N TYR A 655 27.22 59.74 11.62
CA TYR A 655 26.33 60.44 12.53
C TYR A 655 26.37 59.77 13.91
N LYS A 656 26.53 60.57 14.98
CA LYS A 656 26.61 60.10 16.37
C LYS A 656 27.55 58.90 16.57
N SER A 657 28.73 58.97 15.93
CA SER A 657 29.80 57.97 15.97
C SER A 657 29.50 56.62 15.32
N VAL A 658 28.46 56.57 14.49
CA VAL A 658 28.08 55.42 13.67
C VAL A 658 28.24 55.78 12.19
N PHE A 659 28.70 54.83 11.37
CA PHE A 659 28.83 54.98 9.93
C PHE A 659 27.66 54.30 9.22
N TYR A 660 26.95 55.06 8.40
CA TYR A 660 25.83 54.60 7.59
C TYR A 660 26.26 54.52 6.13
N VAL A 661 26.14 53.35 5.53
CA VAL A 661 26.40 53.09 4.12
C VAL A 661 25.06 53.13 3.38
N ILE A 662 24.83 54.15 2.57
CA ILE A 662 23.53 54.47 1.96
C ILE A 662 23.65 54.37 0.44
N ALA A 663 22.78 53.62 -0.22
CA ALA A 663 22.81 53.51 -1.69
C ALA A 663 22.57 54.89 -2.33
N GLN A 664 23.40 55.31 -3.30
CA GLN A 664 23.32 56.65 -3.90
C GLN A 664 21.95 57.00 -4.52
N ARG A 665 21.21 55.97 -4.95
CA ARG A 665 19.87 56.10 -5.54
C ARG A 665 18.75 56.35 -4.51
N VAL A 666 19.06 56.34 -3.21
CA VAL A 666 18.11 56.51 -2.12
C VAL A 666 18.55 57.70 -1.27
N SER A 667 17.67 58.69 -1.12
CA SER A 667 17.89 59.82 -0.23
C SER A 667 17.36 59.47 1.15
N ILE A 668 18.24 59.25 2.11
CA ILE A 668 17.90 58.92 3.50
C ILE A 668 18.40 60.04 4.41
N ASP A 669 17.48 60.64 5.16
CA ASP A 669 17.83 61.55 6.25
C ASP A 669 18.21 60.75 7.50
N VAL A 670 19.51 60.71 7.80
CA VAL A 670 20.08 59.93 8.91
C VAL A 670 19.63 60.46 10.27
N GLU A 671 19.18 61.72 10.37
CA GLU A 671 18.63 62.27 11.62
C GLU A 671 17.25 61.69 11.96
N GLN A 672 16.49 61.24 10.96
CA GLN A 672 15.11 60.73 11.09
C GLN A 672 15.02 59.20 11.01
N LEU A 673 16.17 58.51 10.94
CA LEU A 673 16.20 57.04 10.91
C LEU A 673 15.77 56.44 12.25
N THR A 674 14.64 55.74 12.24
CA THR A 674 14.19 54.89 13.35
C THR A 674 14.69 53.45 13.17
N SER A 675 14.76 52.68 14.25
CA SER A 675 15.22 51.28 14.22
C SER A 675 14.43 50.40 13.23
N ILE A 676 13.14 50.70 13.01
CA ILE A 676 12.28 50.01 12.04
C ILE A 676 12.70 50.33 10.60
N LEU A 677 12.95 51.61 10.30
CA LEU A 677 13.40 52.04 8.98
C LEU A 677 14.79 51.49 8.65
N ILE A 678 15.68 51.42 9.64
CA ILE A 678 17.02 50.85 9.46
C ILE A 678 16.92 49.38 9.02
N VAL A 679 16.08 48.58 9.68
CA VAL A 679 15.85 47.18 9.33
C VAL A 679 15.20 47.03 7.94
N ASP A 680 14.21 47.87 7.61
CA ASP A 680 13.56 47.86 6.30
C ASP A 680 14.56 48.16 5.16
N PHE A 681 15.36 49.23 5.30
CA PHE A 681 16.36 49.57 4.28
C PHE A 681 17.53 48.57 4.21
N GLN A 682 17.90 47.94 5.33
CA GLN A 682 18.89 46.85 5.37
C GLN A 682 18.38 45.60 4.64
N SER A 683 17.10 45.24 4.81
CA SER A 683 16.47 44.12 4.13
C SER A 683 16.43 44.29 2.61
N LYS A 684 16.36 45.53 2.13
CA LYS A 684 16.38 45.92 0.71
C LYS A 684 17.78 46.15 0.15
N PHE A 685 18.82 45.90 0.95
CA PHE A 685 20.24 46.15 0.61
C PHE A 685 20.52 47.63 0.24
N GLN A 686 19.75 48.57 0.80
CA GLN A 686 19.85 50.00 0.52
C GLN A 686 20.58 50.78 1.63
N LEU A 687 20.72 50.18 2.81
CA LEU A 687 21.40 50.75 3.97
C LEU A 687 22.22 49.66 4.67
N ALA A 688 23.41 50.00 5.16
CA ALA A 688 24.13 49.21 6.16
C ALA A 688 24.73 50.11 7.23
N VAL A 689 24.99 49.55 8.40
CA VAL A 689 25.47 50.28 9.57
C VAL A 689 26.78 49.65 10.05
N ALA A 690 27.77 50.49 10.31
CA ALA A 690 29.12 50.09 10.71
C ALA A 690 29.61 50.91 11.90
N SER A 691 30.47 50.31 12.72
CA SER A 691 31.12 50.96 13.86
C SER A 691 32.45 51.63 13.49
N SER A 692 32.98 51.39 12.29
CA SER A 692 34.18 52.05 11.77
C SER A 692 34.09 52.33 10.27
N LEU A 693 34.91 53.27 9.78
CA LEU A 693 34.99 53.61 8.35
C LEU A 693 35.50 52.43 7.50
N GLU A 694 36.43 51.63 8.01
CA GLU A 694 36.93 50.44 7.30
C GLU A 694 35.84 49.38 7.14
N GLN A 695 35.07 49.13 8.21
CA GLN A 695 33.94 48.21 8.16
C GLN A 695 32.84 48.71 7.22
N ALA A 696 32.60 50.03 7.19
CA ALA A 696 31.65 50.64 6.26
C ALA A 696 32.05 50.40 4.79
N LYS A 697 33.35 50.45 4.47
CA LYS A 697 33.86 50.17 3.13
C LYS A 697 33.71 48.69 2.76
N GLU A 698 34.05 47.78 3.67
CA GLU A 698 33.90 46.34 3.42
C GLU A 698 32.44 45.94 3.13
N LEU A 699 31.49 46.54 3.85
CA LEU A 699 30.07 46.29 3.66
C LEU A 699 29.54 46.71 2.28
N THR A 700 30.15 47.69 1.61
CA THR A 700 29.74 48.07 0.24
C THR A 700 29.94 46.93 -0.77
N GLY A 701 31.07 46.20 -0.66
CA GLY A 701 31.35 45.03 -1.50
C GLY A 701 30.40 43.86 -1.23
N PHE A 702 30.01 43.66 0.03
CA PHE A 702 29.05 42.63 0.44
C PHE A 702 27.62 42.93 -0.07
N LEU A 703 27.20 44.19 -0.07
CA LEU A 703 25.88 44.59 -0.57
C LEU A 703 25.78 44.44 -2.09
N LEU A 704 26.87 44.67 -2.83
CA LEU A 704 26.92 44.50 -4.28
C LEU A 704 26.83 43.04 -4.73
N SER A 705 27.49 42.12 -4.02
CA SER A 705 27.47 40.69 -4.37
C SER A 705 26.09 40.07 -4.19
N ARG A 706 25.39 40.38 -3.08
CA ARG A 706 24.03 39.88 -2.81
C ARG A 706 22.96 40.40 -3.77
N LYS A 707 23.07 41.65 -4.24
CA LYS A 707 22.10 42.23 -5.19
C LYS A 707 22.07 41.47 -6.52
N SER A 708 23.23 41.04 -7.02
CA SER A 708 23.32 40.24 -8.26
C SER A 708 22.67 38.85 -8.14
N GLN A 709 22.65 38.30 -6.92
CA GLN A 709 22.11 36.97 -6.65
C GLN A 709 20.57 36.97 -6.54
N VAL A 710 20.00 38.01 -5.93
CA VAL A 710 18.54 38.12 -5.71
C VAL A 710 17.76 38.40 -7.01
N GLU A 711 18.29 39.25 -7.90
CA GLU A 711 17.64 39.56 -9.19
C GLU A 711 17.51 38.33 -10.11
N THR A 712 18.40 37.33 -9.95
CA THR A 712 18.39 36.09 -10.74
C THR A 712 17.41 35.04 -10.17
N ASP A 713 17.22 35.02 -8.85
CA ASP A 713 16.32 34.10 -8.16
C ASP A 713 14.85 34.55 -8.20
N GLU A 714 14.59 35.85 -8.20
CA GLU A 714 13.23 36.41 -8.26
C GLU A 714 12.59 36.21 -9.65
N MET A 715 13.36 36.34 -10.73
CA MET A 715 12.90 35.99 -12.08
C MET A 715 12.59 34.50 -12.24
N ARG A 716 13.34 33.62 -11.55
CA ARG A 716 13.06 32.18 -11.52
C ARG A 716 11.80 31.86 -10.72
N ARG A 717 11.61 32.47 -9.55
CA ARG A 717 10.41 32.27 -8.71
C ARG A 717 9.15 32.78 -9.39
N ASN A 718 9.19 33.93 -10.07
CA ASN A 718 8.00 34.47 -10.74
C ASN A 718 7.52 33.60 -11.92
N ARG A 719 8.44 32.98 -12.69
CA ARG A 719 8.07 32.02 -13.74
C ARG A 719 7.46 30.73 -13.18
N VAL A 720 8.00 30.24 -12.05
CA VAL A 720 7.46 29.06 -11.36
C VAL A 720 6.08 29.36 -10.78
N ASN A 721 5.88 30.53 -10.17
CA ASN A 721 4.60 30.93 -9.59
C ASN A 721 3.51 31.15 -10.65
N GLU A 722 3.82 31.73 -11.81
CA GLU A 722 2.84 31.86 -12.91
C GLU A 722 2.43 30.50 -13.49
N ARG A 723 3.37 29.56 -13.59
CA ARG A 723 3.09 28.19 -14.01
C ARG A 723 2.20 27.47 -13.00
N TRP A 724 2.54 27.57 -11.72
CA TRP A 724 1.74 27.01 -10.62
C TRP A 724 0.32 27.59 -10.57
N LYS A 725 0.16 28.89 -10.86
CA LYS A 725 -1.15 29.54 -10.85
C LYS A 725 -2.07 29.02 -11.97
N LYS A 726 -1.52 28.83 -13.18
CA LYS A 726 -2.26 28.21 -14.29
C LYS A 726 -2.59 26.74 -14.05
N GLU A 727 -1.65 25.98 -13.48
CA GLU A 727 -1.89 24.57 -13.12
C GLU A 727 -2.97 24.44 -12.03
N ASN A 728 -2.97 25.33 -11.02
CA ASN A 728 -4.01 25.38 -9.99
C ASN A 728 -5.38 25.81 -10.51
N GLU A 729 -5.45 26.75 -11.45
CA GLU A 729 -6.73 27.14 -12.08
C GLU A 729 -7.36 25.96 -12.84
N ILE A 730 -6.55 25.18 -13.57
CA ILE A 730 -7.02 23.98 -14.28
C ILE A 730 -7.46 22.88 -13.30
N LEU A 731 -6.72 22.69 -12.20
CA LEU A 731 -7.08 21.72 -11.16
C LEU A 731 -8.37 22.10 -10.44
N ASN A 732 -8.59 23.40 -10.17
CA ASN A 732 -9.82 23.88 -9.55
C ASN A 732 -11.05 23.69 -10.46
N CYS A 733 -10.93 23.92 -11.77
CA CYS A 733 -12.02 23.62 -12.71
C CYS A 733 -12.34 22.12 -12.74
N LYS A 734 -11.33 21.26 -12.74
CA LYS A 734 -11.52 19.80 -12.69
C LYS A 734 -12.12 19.32 -11.37
N ALA A 735 -11.74 19.95 -10.25
CA ALA A 735 -12.31 19.64 -8.94
C ALA A 735 -13.81 20.00 -8.89
N GLN A 736 -14.21 21.14 -9.46
CA GLN A 736 -15.62 21.53 -9.57
C GLN A 736 -16.43 20.57 -10.46
N ASP A 737 -15.89 20.14 -11.59
CA ASP A 737 -16.55 19.15 -12.47
C ASP A 737 -16.72 17.79 -11.78
N LEU A 738 -15.76 17.40 -10.92
CA LEU A 738 -15.84 16.19 -10.13
C LEU A 738 -16.85 16.30 -8.98
N GLU A 739 -16.90 17.43 -8.28
CA GLU A 739 -17.90 17.69 -7.23
C GLU A 739 -19.33 17.58 -7.78
N ILE A 740 -19.60 18.14 -8.97
CA ILE A 740 -20.91 18.04 -9.63
C ILE A 740 -21.27 16.58 -9.91
N LYS A 741 -20.33 15.79 -10.44
CA LYS A 741 -20.56 14.36 -10.74
C LYS A 741 -20.76 13.52 -9.48
N VAL A 742 -20.01 13.80 -8.41
CA VAL A 742 -20.19 13.13 -7.12
C VAL A 742 -21.59 13.40 -6.57
N THR A 743 -22.06 14.66 -6.63
CA THR A 743 -23.43 15.00 -6.20
C THR A 743 -24.50 14.30 -7.04
N GLU A 744 -24.32 14.16 -8.37
CA GLU A 744 -25.25 13.41 -9.23
C GLU A 744 -25.31 11.91 -8.86
N TYR A 745 -24.18 11.30 -8.52
CA TYR A 745 -24.13 9.92 -8.08
C TYR A 745 -24.70 9.73 -6.67
N GLU A 746 -24.46 10.65 -5.74
CA GLU A 746 -25.04 10.60 -4.39
C GLU A 746 -26.58 10.65 -4.44
N ASN A 747 -27.16 11.50 -5.28
CA ASN A 747 -28.61 11.55 -5.49
C ASN A 747 -29.17 10.23 -6.07
N SER A 748 -28.48 9.67 -7.06
CA SER A 748 -28.87 8.38 -7.67
C SER A 748 -28.76 7.20 -6.68
N LEU A 749 -27.77 7.26 -5.77
CA LEU A 749 -27.60 6.27 -4.70
C LEU A 749 -28.75 6.31 -3.70
N GLU A 750 -29.22 7.50 -3.34
CA GLU A 750 -30.32 7.68 -2.39
C GLU A 750 -31.65 7.15 -2.97
N GLU A 751 -31.94 7.42 -4.23
CA GLU A 751 -33.10 6.84 -4.93
C GLU A 751 -33.07 5.30 -4.97
N LEU A 752 -31.91 4.70 -5.26
CA LEU A 752 -31.77 3.24 -5.29
C LEU A 752 -31.94 2.61 -3.90
N LYS A 753 -31.44 3.26 -2.84
CA LYS A 753 -31.63 2.81 -1.45
C LYS A 753 -33.10 2.82 -1.05
N GLU A 754 -33.86 3.84 -1.43
CA GLU A 754 -35.31 3.88 -1.19
C GLU A 754 -36.06 2.75 -1.90
N ILE A 755 -35.71 2.48 -3.16
CA ILE A 755 -36.31 1.39 -3.94
C ILE A 755 -36.00 0.04 -3.29
N GLY A 756 -34.75 -0.19 -2.87
CA GLY A 756 -34.32 -1.39 -2.16
C GLY A 756 -35.11 -1.61 -0.86
N ALA A 757 -35.21 -0.58 -0.02
CA ALA A 757 -35.93 -0.64 1.26
C ALA A 757 -37.42 -0.98 1.08
N ARG A 758 -38.09 -0.40 0.07
CA ARG A 758 -39.49 -0.74 -0.24
C ARG A 758 -39.65 -2.19 -0.68
N LYS A 759 -38.68 -2.75 -1.41
CA LYS A 759 -38.71 -4.15 -1.87
C LYS A 759 -38.41 -5.15 -0.76
N GLU A 760 -37.50 -4.83 0.15
CA GLU A 760 -37.26 -5.63 1.35
C GLU A 760 -38.46 -5.67 2.29
N GLN A 761 -39.18 -4.55 2.44
CA GLN A 761 -40.43 -4.52 3.20
C GLN A 761 -41.49 -5.44 2.57
N GLN A 762 -41.65 -5.39 1.24
CA GLN A 762 -42.55 -6.30 0.52
C GLN A 762 -42.15 -7.77 0.73
N LEU A 763 -40.86 -8.09 0.72
CA LEU A 763 -40.36 -9.44 0.95
C LEU A 763 -40.75 -9.97 2.35
N LYS A 764 -40.56 -9.16 3.40
CA LYS A 764 -40.94 -9.53 4.78
C LYS A 764 -42.44 -9.79 4.94
N GLU A 765 -43.27 -9.02 4.25
CA GLU A 765 -44.73 -9.23 4.24
C GLU A 765 -45.11 -10.57 3.58
N PHE A 766 -44.43 -10.94 2.49
CA PHE A 766 -44.64 -12.22 1.82
C PHE A 766 -44.13 -13.42 2.64
N GLU A 767 -42.97 -13.31 3.29
CA GLU A 767 -42.43 -14.34 4.18
C GLU A 767 -43.40 -14.62 5.35
N THR A 768 -43.91 -13.57 6.00
CA THR A 768 -44.88 -13.68 7.09
C THR A 768 -46.17 -14.38 6.62
N LYS A 769 -46.62 -14.07 5.40
CA LYS A 769 -47.80 -14.72 4.80
C LYS A 769 -47.55 -16.21 4.54
N LEU A 770 -46.35 -16.58 4.07
CA LEU A 770 -45.96 -17.96 3.77
C LEU A 770 -45.82 -18.81 5.04
N GLU A 771 -45.30 -18.24 6.12
CA GLU A 771 -45.26 -18.91 7.43
C GLU A 771 -46.66 -19.23 7.95
N LYS A 772 -47.60 -18.28 7.80
CA LYS A 772 -49.00 -18.47 8.20
C LYS A 772 -49.67 -19.57 7.37
N GLN A 773 -49.44 -19.60 6.06
CA GLN A 773 -49.96 -20.65 5.18
C GLN A 773 -49.34 -22.03 5.51
N SER A 774 -48.05 -22.08 5.82
CA SER A 774 -47.36 -23.32 6.20
C SER A 774 -47.92 -23.92 7.48
N ARG A 775 -48.23 -23.10 8.49
CA ARG A 775 -48.92 -23.56 9.71
C ARG A 775 -50.31 -24.11 9.42
N GLN A 776 -51.08 -23.44 8.56
CA GLN A 776 -52.41 -23.92 8.15
C GLN A 776 -52.34 -25.28 7.43
N ILE A 777 -51.32 -25.51 6.61
CA ILE A 777 -51.08 -26.82 5.97
C ILE A 777 -50.78 -27.89 7.02
N GLN A 778 -49.92 -27.61 7.99
CA GLN A 778 -49.61 -28.56 9.07
C GLN A 778 -50.85 -28.93 9.91
N GLU A 779 -51.69 -27.95 10.24
CA GLU A 779 -52.96 -28.19 10.95
C GLU A 779 -53.91 -29.07 10.11
N LEU A 780 -54.02 -28.82 8.81
CA LEU A 780 -54.82 -29.63 7.89
C LEU A 780 -54.28 -31.06 7.75
N GLU A 781 -52.96 -31.25 7.70
CA GLU A 781 -52.34 -32.57 7.64
C GLU A 781 -52.59 -33.39 8.91
N GLN A 782 -52.55 -32.75 10.08
CA GLN A 782 -52.91 -33.41 11.35
C GLN A 782 -54.40 -33.79 11.38
N ALA A 783 -55.28 -32.88 10.94
CA ALA A 783 -56.71 -33.15 10.85
C ALA A 783 -57.01 -34.30 9.87
N LEU A 784 -56.31 -34.35 8.73
CA LEU A 784 -56.45 -35.42 7.74
C LEU A 784 -56.04 -36.77 8.34
N LYS A 785 -54.86 -36.86 8.97
CA LYS A 785 -54.38 -38.09 9.63
C LYS A 785 -55.33 -38.58 10.72
N ALA A 786 -55.87 -37.67 11.52
CA ALA A 786 -56.85 -38.01 12.55
C ALA A 786 -58.11 -38.60 11.92
N LYS A 787 -58.60 -38.00 10.83
CA LYS A 787 -59.81 -38.46 10.13
C LYS A 787 -59.61 -39.77 9.37
N GLU A 788 -58.44 -40.00 8.79
CA GLU A 788 -58.06 -41.28 8.19
C GLU A 788 -58.06 -42.40 9.24
N THR A 789 -57.49 -42.14 10.41
CA THR A 789 -57.45 -43.09 11.53
C THR A 789 -58.86 -43.41 12.04
N GLU A 790 -59.73 -42.41 12.17
CA GLU A 790 -61.14 -42.57 12.53
C GLU A 790 -61.88 -43.43 11.49
N THR A 791 -61.68 -43.15 10.20
CA THR A 791 -62.31 -43.89 9.09
C THR A 791 -61.85 -45.36 9.07
N LEU A 792 -60.55 -45.61 9.24
CA LEU A 792 -59.99 -46.97 9.31
C LEU A 792 -60.54 -47.75 10.50
N SER A 793 -60.69 -47.11 11.66
CA SER A 793 -61.30 -47.69 12.86
C SER A 793 -62.78 -48.07 12.63
N LEU A 794 -63.54 -47.20 11.97
CA LEU A 794 -64.95 -47.46 11.63
C LEU A 794 -65.07 -48.66 10.67
N VAL A 795 -64.22 -48.73 9.65
CA VAL A 795 -64.19 -49.86 8.68
C VAL A 795 -63.80 -51.17 9.37
N ALA A 796 -62.82 -51.16 10.27
CA ALA A 796 -62.36 -52.34 11.00
C ALA A 796 -63.40 -52.90 11.99
N SER A 797 -64.36 -52.08 12.43
CA SER A 797 -65.35 -52.46 13.45
C SER A 797 -66.46 -53.41 12.97
N GLY A 798 -66.57 -53.68 11.66
CA GLY A 798 -67.42 -54.73 11.07
C GLY A 798 -68.94 -54.59 11.30
N LYS A 799 -69.41 -53.48 11.88
CA LYS A 799 -70.85 -53.18 12.06
C LYS A 799 -71.38 -52.45 10.82
N ASN A 800 -72.62 -52.74 10.41
CA ASN A 800 -73.30 -52.14 9.26
C ASN A 800 -73.53 -50.62 9.47
N LYS A 801 -72.48 -49.82 9.24
CA LYS A 801 -72.36 -48.38 9.49
C LYS A 801 -72.06 -47.61 8.19
N ASP A 802 -72.61 -48.07 7.07
CA ASP A 802 -72.29 -47.54 5.74
C ASP A 802 -72.50 -46.02 5.60
N GLN A 803 -73.51 -45.45 6.28
CA GLN A 803 -73.74 -44.00 6.27
C GLN A 803 -72.64 -43.19 6.98
N GLU A 804 -72.10 -43.69 8.10
CA GLU A 804 -71.03 -43.01 8.84
C GLU A 804 -69.72 -43.04 8.04
N ILE A 805 -69.43 -44.17 7.38
CA ILE A 805 -68.26 -44.31 6.49
C ILE A 805 -68.37 -43.38 5.28
N ILE A 806 -69.56 -43.26 4.67
CA ILE A 806 -69.79 -42.32 3.56
C ILE A 806 -69.59 -40.87 4.00
N LEU A 807 -70.03 -40.51 5.20
CA LEU A 807 -69.88 -39.15 5.73
C LEU A 807 -68.40 -38.83 6.02
N ALA A 808 -67.67 -39.76 6.65
CA ALA A 808 -66.25 -39.62 6.93
C ALA A 808 -65.42 -39.47 5.64
N ASN A 809 -65.71 -40.28 4.60
CA ASN A 809 -65.04 -40.19 3.30
C ASN A 809 -65.33 -38.86 2.57
N LYS A 810 -66.55 -38.32 2.68
CA LYS A 810 -66.87 -36.98 2.13
C LYS A 810 -66.08 -35.87 2.83
N GLU A 811 -65.92 -35.98 4.14
CA GLU A 811 -65.14 -35.02 4.93
C GLU A 811 -63.63 -35.12 4.60
N LEU A 812 -63.12 -36.34 4.44
CA LEU A 812 -61.75 -36.59 3.96
C LEU A 812 -61.49 -35.93 2.60
N ALA A 813 -62.36 -36.16 1.62
CA ALA A 813 -62.23 -35.55 0.28
C ALA A 813 -62.29 -34.02 0.33
N ARG A 814 -63.08 -33.44 1.24
CA ARG A 814 -63.16 -31.99 1.44
C ARG A 814 -61.85 -31.43 2.02
N LEU A 815 -61.26 -32.10 3.00
CA LEU A 815 -59.98 -31.71 3.60
C LEU A 815 -58.83 -31.83 2.59
N THR A 816 -58.77 -32.92 1.82
CA THR A 816 -57.77 -33.11 0.75
C THR A 816 -57.83 -31.99 -0.28
N ARG A 817 -59.03 -31.67 -0.79
CA ARG A 817 -59.20 -30.60 -1.79
C ARG A 817 -58.75 -29.24 -1.25
N ARG A 818 -59.08 -28.93 0.01
CA ARG A 818 -58.67 -27.68 0.65
C ARG A 818 -57.16 -27.61 0.81
N MET A 819 -56.51 -28.71 1.18
CA MET A 819 -55.05 -28.79 1.27
C MET A 819 -54.37 -28.58 -0.09
N ASP A 820 -54.91 -29.16 -1.17
CA ASP A 820 -54.37 -28.97 -2.53
C ASP A 820 -54.49 -27.52 -3.01
N GLU A 821 -55.58 -26.83 -2.68
CA GLU A 821 -55.78 -25.40 -2.97
C GLU A 821 -54.73 -24.54 -2.25
N TYR A 822 -54.45 -24.82 -0.97
CA TYR A 822 -53.40 -24.12 -0.20
C TYR A 822 -52.00 -24.40 -0.74
N LYS A 823 -51.69 -25.66 -1.10
CA LYS A 823 -50.39 -26.03 -1.68
C LYS A 823 -50.13 -25.28 -2.99
N LYS A 824 -51.15 -25.13 -3.85
CA LYS A 824 -51.05 -24.33 -5.08
C LYS A 824 -50.80 -22.84 -4.80
N GLN A 825 -51.46 -22.29 -3.79
CA GLN A 825 -51.28 -20.88 -3.41
C GLN A 825 -49.88 -20.60 -2.86
N VAL A 826 -49.33 -21.51 -2.03
CA VAL A 826 -47.95 -21.43 -1.53
C VAL A 826 -46.97 -21.47 -2.68
N ASN A 827 -47.13 -22.39 -3.64
CA ASN A 827 -46.22 -22.47 -4.78
C ASN A 827 -46.18 -21.18 -5.61
N TRP A 828 -47.34 -20.53 -5.81
CA TRP A 828 -47.42 -19.25 -6.50
C TRP A 828 -46.78 -18.09 -5.71
N ASP A 829 -46.94 -18.08 -4.37
CA ASP A 829 -46.31 -17.08 -3.51
C ASP A 829 -44.76 -17.29 -3.46
N VAL A 830 -44.25 -18.52 -3.53
CA VAL A 830 -42.80 -18.84 -3.61
C VAL A 830 -42.17 -18.31 -4.90
N GLU A 831 -42.76 -18.57 -6.06
CA GLU A 831 -42.26 -18.06 -7.36
C GLU A 831 -42.15 -16.52 -7.37
N ARG A 832 -43.08 -15.85 -6.69
CA ARG A 832 -43.10 -14.39 -6.56
C ARG A 832 -42.01 -13.86 -5.63
N ILE A 833 -41.72 -14.60 -4.54
CA ILE A 833 -40.61 -14.31 -3.63
C ILE A 833 -39.27 -14.45 -4.36
N GLU A 834 -39.06 -15.53 -5.12
CA GLU A 834 -37.82 -15.74 -5.88
C GLU A 834 -37.55 -14.60 -6.88
N SER A 835 -38.61 -14.12 -7.55
CA SER A 835 -38.52 -12.96 -8.45
C SER A 835 -38.16 -11.66 -7.70
N LEU A 836 -38.75 -11.43 -6.52
CA LEU A 836 -38.44 -10.28 -5.67
C LEU A 836 -37.01 -10.31 -5.14
N VAL A 837 -36.53 -11.46 -4.68
CA VAL A 837 -35.14 -11.66 -4.21
C VAL A 837 -34.15 -11.33 -5.33
N LYS A 838 -34.40 -11.81 -6.56
CA LYS A 838 -33.56 -11.51 -7.72
C LYS A 838 -33.48 -10.00 -8.00
N MET A 839 -34.60 -9.29 -7.92
CA MET A 839 -34.63 -7.84 -8.11
C MET A 839 -33.87 -7.09 -7.01
N VAL A 840 -33.96 -7.51 -5.75
CA VAL A 840 -33.22 -6.92 -4.63
C VAL A 840 -31.71 -7.13 -4.81
N CYS A 841 -31.28 -8.34 -5.18
CA CYS A 841 -29.88 -8.63 -5.49
C CYS A 841 -29.33 -7.73 -6.60
N THR A 842 -30.05 -7.58 -7.71
CA THR A 842 -29.63 -6.71 -8.82
C THR A 842 -29.51 -5.25 -8.38
N LYS A 843 -30.43 -4.75 -7.55
CA LYS A 843 -30.36 -3.37 -7.05
C LYS A 843 -29.21 -3.15 -6.06
N ASN A 844 -28.88 -4.15 -5.24
CA ASN A 844 -27.70 -4.10 -4.37
C ASN A 844 -26.39 -4.08 -5.16
N GLU A 845 -26.29 -4.84 -6.26
CA GLU A 845 -25.14 -4.77 -7.16
C GLU A 845 -24.98 -3.39 -7.81
N GLU A 846 -26.09 -2.76 -8.24
CA GLU A 846 -26.06 -1.38 -8.75
C GLU A 846 -25.59 -0.38 -7.69
N ILE A 847 -26.05 -0.51 -6.44
CA ILE A 847 -25.61 0.31 -5.30
C ILE A 847 -24.11 0.15 -5.04
N ILE A 848 -23.57 -1.08 -5.11
CA ILE A 848 -22.14 -1.33 -4.92
C ILE A 848 -21.32 -0.61 -6.00
N ARG A 849 -21.69 -0.77 -7.27
CA ARG A 849 -21.01 -0.11 -8.40
C ARG A 849 -21.05 1.42 -8.29
N LEU A 850 -22.16 1.99 -7.84
CA LEU A 850 -22.28 3.44 -7.68
C LEU A 850 -21.43 3.97 -6.53
N ASN A 851 -21.36 3.24 -5.40
CA ASN A 851 -20.46 3.60 -4.29
C ASN A 851 -18.98 3.51 -4.70
N GLU A 852 -18.62 2.60 -5.60
CA GLU A 852 -17.27 2.51 -6.17
C GLU A 852 -16.96 3.68 -7.12
N ALA A 853 -17.95 4.18 -7.87
CA ALA A 853 -17.77 5.34 -8.74
C ALA A 853 -17.71 6.69 -7.99
N ILE A 854 -18.31 6.77 -6.79
CA ILE A 854 -18.24 7.93 -5.90
C ILE A 854 -16.88 8.04 -5.20
N ARG A 855 -16.26 6.89 -4.87
CA ARG A 855 -14.94 6.80 -4.21
C ARG A 855 -13.82 7.09 -5.19
#